data_AF-A0AAP6GDL0-F1
#
_entry.id   AF-A0AAP6GDL0-F1
#
_cell.length_a   1.000
_cell.length_b   1.000
_cell.length_c   1.000
_cell.angle_alpha   90.00
_cell.angle_beta   90.00
_cell.angle_gamma   90.00
#
_symmetry.space_group_name_H-M   'P 1'
#
loop_
_entity.id
_entity.type
_entity.pdbx_description
1 polymer ?
#
loop_
_entity_poly.entity_id
_entity_poly.type
_entity_poly.pdbx_seq_one_letter_code
_entity_poly.pdbx_strand_id
1 'polypeptide(L)'
;MNGCGGGEGGKDDAIPPTITTYFEASTQSTQGGQLSPASLRLSAGEQGRFTVAPDAGYVLAQIAGCEGTLDGLTYTTGPMRGDCQVSASFTQETAPVYFEATTRSSQGGRLTPASLRLSAGERGRFTVAPDAGFVLDSIEGCDGTLQGHDYITGPMGADCQVSARFIKHAAHAIDHEDHALASDMELIAHARGAIADSEARRTELVRTLYRGLGAISWNPSHDSITFSSFQPEHTVTLLPSNINGKGESEIRGLVMVSEQDDYRRAAMGANLFAVDRTPQSEALLRGLIGWLTRGRDSDDDGLRILTAQMPSRADSWYFPHNEGIRDWLKAMYPDAHSINQADECDYQALGACIDRMAPDLIVISDLDRQGLGYQGIAQVIAKAKAAGIPLLLSNYRREASPLLAPLYLEMGLVPWGNYWSKLKVSNLAVSTIMAPDPQLMAVDTLLSNLKEGKFSTQWLDACSGNFLNCGGVDEFNVQFKNGADWLRNAAITLDKAGISPFARDGLALLPASLLLADKYRAAIDYPIAWDEHQAWQRAMFADWLVSYARVRNPAQPDLGEYVVDRSQVFKGDQAHYAYPDVISDSRRISVPYSGQWTSTGWYALPGQRITLSRTDTADVSATIRLNYHRPNTNRAYEQKVYRAPLELASGRLPLDKGGSVSFTSPYGGPVYLYLEGGDGTLQVEVAATGVTRHPAILDFSDEQQIRDFNERLDQTELPHVDLRADGAEQHLRRDRFTGAIGGAIADTDALLESISRDHINSVYTLAGFKIQGKRLEESLPDEVRRACVALLGDQCLDESLHTRTIIQHANYDQNAHCGVGCSGNPWDSSGSISPTGWLDNHELGHNLQTQRLNVHYAAASDADNWRGYGSRAGENSNNIFPYVVKWQAHYLRDGNQAPIKDGHMNHKDLFYAFMSDAAGVKDKNGNRVVLGANCKVLDAGESRYEAPWQSNAYAVHNGYRMAFYIQMALRAHGMRLADGTRLNNGFNIFTLLYQHSRIFGAVADNESDWNANRDRLGFGLFPFQGHGVYGGKQVRDIPGNDFMLVALGRLTGLDWRSHFDLLGLRYSHLAADQVEANQPSGVLPMGMYVLEDDLPPANMSEGLTFLPLSRTDGSTLWPRDHGSPASCPIP
;
A
#
# COMPACT_ATOMS: atom_id res chain seq x y z
N MET A 1 76.22 -7.49 89.66
CA MET A 1 77.42 -7.44 90.53
C MET A 1 78.36 -8.53 90.06
N ASN A 2 79.61 -8.13 89.77
CA ASN A 2 80.90 -8.83 89.95
C ASN A 2 80.85 -10.37 89.98
N GLY A 3 81.58 -11.14 89.17
CA GLY A 3 82.91 -10.90 88.62
C GLY A 3 83.81 -12.09 88.98
N CYS A 4 84.84 -12.33 88.16
CA CYS A 4 86.09 -13.07 88.43
C CYS A 4 85.97 -14.58 88.70
N GLY A 5 86.63 -15.45 87.92
CA GLY A 5 88.07 -15.78 88.01
C GLY A 5 88.12 -17.28 88.36
N GLY A 6 88.78 -18.19 87.63
CA GLY A 6 90.21 -18.26 87.36
C GLY A 6 90.83 -19.34 88.27
N GLY A 7 91.58 -20.30 87.70
CA GLY A 7 92.66 -20.98 88.42
C GLY A 7 92.61 -22.51 88.57
N GLU A 8 93.53 -23.16 87.85
CA GLU A 8 94.48 -24.20 88.30
C GLU A 8 94.03 -25.62 88.71
N GLY A 9 94.59 -26.60 87.98
CA GLY A 9 95.61 -27.51 88.54
C GLY A 9 95.18 -28.89 89.06
N GLY A 10 95.89 -29.93 88.60
CA GLY A 10 96.23 -31.08 89.45
C GLY A 10 95.60 -32.44 89.13
N LYS A 11 96.41 -33.29 88.47
CA LYS A 11 96.54 -34.77 88.60
C LYS A 11 96.25 -35.31 90.02
N ASP A 12 95.90 -36.57 90.30
CA ASP A 12 95.84 -37.87 89.61
C ASP A 12 95.01 -38.84 90.53
N ASP A 13 94.79 -40.08 90.05
CA ASP A 13 94.58 -41.33 90.81
C ASP A 13 93.16 -41.94 91.03
N ALA A 14 92.73 -42.67 89.99
CA ALA A 14 92.29 -44.09 89.91
C ALA A 14 91.58 -44.81 91.09
N ILE A 15 90.36 -45.33 90.83
CA ILE A 15 89.75 -46.58 91.39
C ILE A 15 88.75 -47.20 90.34
N PRO A 16 88.66 -48.55 90.14
CA PRO A 16 87.86 -49.23 89.10
C PRO A 16 86.49 -49.81 89.62
N PRO A 17 85.72 -50.60 88.83
CA PRO A 17 84.71 -50.22 87.84
C PRO A 17 83.24 -50.49 88.29
N THR A 18 82.26 -49.80 87.68
CA THR A 18 80.80 -50.03 87.89
C THR A 18 80.18 -50.69 86.65
N ILE A 19 79.42 -51.78 86.80
CA ILE A 19 78.69 -52.42 85.69
C ILE A 19 77.38 -51.65 85.43
N THR A 20 77.23 -51.08 84.23
CA THR A 20 76.03 -50.35 83.78
C THR A 20 75.10 -51.27 82.98
N THR A 21 73.79 -51.25 83.29
CA THR A 21 72.73 -51.98 82.56
C THR A 21 72.16 -51.11 81.43
N TYR A 22 71.92 -51.68 80.24
CA TYR A 22 71.47 -50.97 79.04
C TYR A 22 70.17 -51.57 78.47
N PHE A 23 69.29 -50.74 77.92
CA PHE A 23 68.04 -51.10 77.22
C PHE A 23 68.03 -50.56 75.77
N GLU A 24 67.26 -51.17 74.89
CA GLU A 24 67.13 -50.80 73.47
C GLU A 24 65.77 -50.16 73.15
N ALA A 25 65.79 -48.97 72.55
CA ALA A 25 64.64 -48.35 71.94
C ALA A 25 64.72 -48.56 70.42
N SER A 26 63.79 -49.32 69.85
CA SER A 26 63.72 -49.62 68.41
C SER A 26 62.65 -48.76 67.72
N THR A 27 62.76 -48.56 66.40
CA THR A 27 61.75 -47.81 65.64
C THR A 27 61.02 -48.69 64.64
N GLN A 28 59.76 -48.33 64.37
CA GLN A 28 58.95 -48.90 63.29
C GLN A 28 58.21 -47.76 62.59
N SER A 29 58.23 -47.73 61.26
CA SER A 29 57.44 -46.78 60.49
C SER A 29 56.64 -47.47 59.39
N THR A 30 55.45 -46.94 59.08
CA THR A 30 54.71 -47.33 57.87
C THR A 30 55.40 -46.77 56.63
N GLN A 31 55.04 -47.26 55.44
CA GLN A 31 55.48 -46.70 54.16
C GLN A 31 55.18 -45.19 54.10
N GLY A 32 56.13 -44.39 53.59
CA GLY A 32 55.99 -42.93 53.45
C GLY A 32 56.82 -42.08 54.43
N GLY A 33 57.69 -42.69 55.23
CA GLY A 33 58.66 -41.97 56.05
C GLY A 33 59.42 -42.89 57.02
N GLN A 34 60.44 -42.35 57.69
CA GLN A 34 61.33 -43.11 58.57
C GLN A 34 61.66 -42.36 59.87
N LEU A 35 62.08 -43.12 60.88
CA LEU A 35 62.63 -42.62 62.15
C LEU A 35 64.13 -42.94 62.22
N SER A 36 64.97 -41.95 62.54
CA SER A 36 66.43 -42.10 62.62
C SER A 36 67.00 -41.64 63.96
N PRO A 37 67.89 -42.41 64.62
CA PRO A 37 68.41 -43.73 64.18
C PRO A 37 67.37 -44.87 64.33
N ALA A 38 67.59 -46.01 63.66
CA ALA A 38 66.63 -47.12 63.66
C ALA A 38 66.51 -47.85 65.02
N SER A 39 67.56 -47.78 65.84
CA SER A 39 67.48 -48.08 67.27
C SER A 39 68.52 -47.29 68.06
N LEU A 40 68.31 -47.17 69.37
CA LEU A 40 69.23 -46.58 70.33
C LEU A 40 69.42 -47.52 71.50
N ARG A 41 70.68 -47.75 71.88
CA ARG A 41 71.03 -48.47 73.12
C ARG A 41 71.40 -47.45 74.19
N LEU A 42 70.63 -47.43 75.26
CA LEU A 42 70.64 -46.38 76.28
C LEU A 42 70.80 -46.99 77.67
N SER A 43 71.43 -46.24 78.57
CA SER A 43 71.58 -46.66 79.97
C SER A 43 70.22 -46.68 80.67
N ALA A 44 70.03 -47.51 81.71
CA ALA A 44 68.82 -47.43 82.53
C ALA A 44 68.62 -46.00 83.08
N GLY A 45 67.47 -45.38 82.77
CA GLY A 45 67.12 -43.99 83.15
C GLY A 45 67.47 -42.91 82.11
N GLU A 46 68.20 -43.23 81.04
CA GLU A 46 68.54 -42.30 79.95
C GLU A 46 67.39 -42.15 78.94
N GLN A 47 67.30 -41.02 78.24
CA GLN A 47 66.27 -40.77 77.20
C GLN A 47 66.90 -40.77 75.81
N GLY A 48 66.20 -41.34 74.83
CA GLY A 48 66.60 -41.36 73.43
C GLY A 48 65.88 -40.29 72.60
N ARG A 49 66.48 -39.91 71.47
CA ARG A 49 65.84 -39.01 70.49
C ARG A 49 65.86 -39.63 69.11
N PHE A 50 64.71 -39.61 68.45
CA PHE A 50 64.52 -40.03 67.06
C PHE A 50 64.08 -38.83 66.22
N THR A 51 64.69 -38.65 65.05
CA THR A 51 64.24 -37.66 64.07
C THR A 51 63.24 -38.32 63.12
N VAL A 52 62.07 -37.71 62.96
CA VAL A 52 61.04 -38.07 61.99
C VAL A 52 61.37 -37.45 60.64
N ALA A 53 61.52 -38.28 59.62
CA ALA A 53 61.75 -37.87 58.24
C ALA A 53 60.65 -38.44 57.34
N PRO A 54 59.57 -37.68 57.06
CA PRO A 54 58.61 -38.06 56.01
C PRO A 54 59.30 -38.16 54.65
N ASP A 55 58.92 -39.15 53.84
CA ASP A 55 59.34 -39.24 52.43
C ASP A 55 58.64 -38.15 51.60
N ALA A 56 59.21 -37.78 50.45
CA ALA A 56 58.62 -36.77 49.58
C ALA A 56 57.17 -37.15 49.17
N GLY A 57 56.22 -36.24 49.39
CA GLY A 57 54.80 -36.45 49.11
C GLY A 57 54.01 -37.14 50.22
N TYR A 58 54.61 -37.32 51.40
CA TYR A 58 53.97 -37.86 52.59
C TYR A 58 54.14 -36.91 53.78
N VAL A 59 53.13 -36.89 54.66
CA VAL A 59 53.16 -36.15 55.93
C VAL A 59 52.99 -37.12 57.09
N LEU A 60 53.58 -36.80 58.25
CA LEU A 60 53.41 -37.60 59.46
C LEU A 60 51.95 -37.55 59.92
N ALA A 61 51.28 -38.69 59.92
CA ALA A 61 49.91 -38.81 60.40
C ALA A 61 49.86 -39.02 61.92
N GLN A 62 50.75 -39.87 62.46
CA GLN A 62 50.80 -40.17 63.90
C GLN A 62 52.17 -40.73 64.30
N ILE A 63 52.61 -40.48 65.54
CA ILE A 63 53.77 -41.13 66.16
C ILE A 63 53.51 -41.40 67.65
N ALA A 64 53.90 -42.58 68.15
CA ALA A 64 53.73 -42.97 69.55
C ALA A 64 54.69 -44.12 69.96
N GLY A 65 55.01 -44.22 71.24
CA GLY A 65 55.78 -45.34 71.82
C GLY A 65 56.86 -44.89 72.80
N CYS A 66 57.38 -45.80 73.64
CA CYS A 66 58.43 -45.49 74.63
C CYS A 66 58.13 -44.27 75.54
N GLU A 67 56.86 -44.01 75.88
CA GLU A 67 56.40 -42.86 76.69
C GLU A 67 56.93 -41.49 76.20
N GLY A 68 57.17 -41.34 74.89
CA GLY A 68 57.83 -40.17 74.32
C GLY A 68 56.89 -39.05 73.87
N THR A 69 57.48 -37.87 73.64
CA THR A 69 56.80 -36.66 73.14
C THR A 69 57.46 -36.18 71.84
N LEU A 70 56.63 -35.76 70.88
CA LEU A 70 57.08 -35.15 69.62
C LEU A 70 57.15 -33.62 69.75
N ASP A 71 58.28 -33.03 69.38
CA ASP A 71 58.43 -31.60 69.15
C ASP A 71 59.04 -31.36 67.76
N GLY A 72 58.28 -30.70 66.88
CA GLY A 72 58.60 -30.58 65.46
C GLY A 72 58.77 -31.97 64.80
N LEU A 73 60.00 -32.25 64.34
CA LEU A 73 60.38 -33.54 63.77
C LEU A 73 61.24 -34.38 64.72
N THR A 74 61.32 -34.05 66.01
CA THR A 74 62.14 -34.81 66.99
C THR A 74 61.25 -35.47 68.03
N TYR A 75 61.24 -36.80 68.06
CA TYR A 75 60.54 -37.62 69.05
C TYR A 75 61.52 -38.01 70.17
N THR A 76 61.29 -37.54 71.40
CA THR A 76 62.12 -37.86 72.56
C THR A 76 61.41 -38.91 73.41
N THR A 77 62.04 -40.05 73.69
CA THR A 77 61.46 -41.10 74.56
C THR A 77 61.43 -40.66 76.03
N GLY A 78 60.60 -41.32 76.84
CA GLY A 78 60.74 -41.25 78.30
C GLY A 78 62.02 -41.94 78.80
N PRO A 79 62.38 -41.81 80.10
CA PRO A 79 63.53 -42.49 80.70
C PRO A 79 63.44 -44.01 80.53
N MET A 80 64.49 -44.65 80.00
CA MET A 80 64.47 -46.08 79.67
C MET A 80 64.40 -46.96 80.92
N ARG A 81 63.29 -47.70 81.05
CA ARG A 81 63.05 -48.67 82.14
C ARG A 81 63.06 -50.14 81.67
N GLY A 82 63.14 -50.34 80.35
CA GLY A 82 63.11 -51.63 79.65
C GLY A 82 63.21 -51.38 78.14
N ASP A 83 63.38 -52.42 77.34
CA ASP A 83 63.36 -52.32 75.87
C ASP A 83 61.96 -51.88 75.38
N CYS A 84 61.89 -51.01 74.36
CA CYS A 84 60.63 -50.46 73.86
C CYS A 84 60.68 -50.13 72.36
N GLN A 85 59.53 -49.83 71.75
CA GLN A 85 59.43 -49.47 70.32
C GLN A 85 58.67 -48.16 70.11
N VAL A 86 59.16 -47.31 69.20
CA VAL A 86 58.50 -46.09 68.70
C VAL A 86 57.92 -46.35 67.32
N SER A 87 56.61 -46.15 67.15
CA SER A 87 55.87 -46.36 65.90
C SER A 87 55.44 -45.04 65.26
N ALA A 88 55.74 -44.82 63.98
CA ALA A 88 55.28 -43.67 63.19
C ALA A 88 54.49 -44.09 61.94
N SER A 89 53.40 -43.40 61.62
CA SER A 89 52.61 -43.60 60.40
C SER A 89 52.55 -42.34 59.54
N PHE A 90 52.63 -42.51 58.22
CA PHE A 90 52.66 -41.43 57.24
C PHE A 90 51.50 -41.56 56.23
N THR A 91 50.94 -40.43 55.78
CA THR A 91 49.85 -40.38 54.77
C THR A 91 50.25 -39.52 53.59
N GLN A 92 49.87 -39.95 52.37
CA GLN A 92 50.21 -39.28 51.13
C GLN A 92 49.44 -37.95 50.95
N GLU A 93 50.11 -36.89 50.54
CA GLU A 93 49.53 -35.58 50.25
C GLU A 93 48.96 -35.58 48.82
N THR A 94 47.64 -35.38 48.64
CA THR A 94 47.00 -35.36 47.32
C THR A 94 47.12 -34.00 46.65
N ALA A 95 47.63 -33.97 45.41
CA ALA A 95 47.78 -32.74 44.62
C ALA A 95 46.42 -32.12 44.24
N PRO A 96 46.32 -30.77 44.18
CA PRO A 96 45.10 -30.09 43.75
C PRO A 96 44.75 -30.40 42.28
N VAL A 97 43.47 -30.70 42.03
CA VAL A 97 42.90 -30.89 40.69
C VAL A 97 42.42 -29.55 40.15
N TYR A 98 42.87 -29.18 38.96
CA TYR A 98 42.50 -27.96 38.26
C TYR A 98 41.80 -28.28 36.94
N PHE A 99 40.87 -27.44 36.55
CA PHE A 99 40.21 -27.45 35.24
C PHE A 99 40.41 -26.11 34.53
N GLU A 100 40.40 -26.14 33.20
CA GLU A 100 40.53 -24.97 32.35
C GLU A 100 39.18 -24.57 31.73
N ALA A 101 38.79 -23.32 31.94
CA ALA A 101 37.68 -22.69 31.23
C ALA A 101 38.26 -21.79 30.14
N THR A 102 38.06 -22.15 28.88
CA THR A 102 38.52 -21.37 27.72
C THR A 102 37.40 -20.54 27.12
N THR A 103 37.72 -19.52 26.33
CA THR A 103 36.72 -18.69 25.67
C THR A 103 36.83 -18.76 24.16
N ARG A 104 35.69 -18.66 23.47
CA ARG A 104 35.60 -18.48 22.03
C ARG A 104 34.61 -17.35 21.75
N SER A 105 35.04 -16.34 21.01
CA SER A 105 34.17 -15.21 20.63
C SER A 105 34.06 -15.11 19.11
N SER A 106 32.87 -14.82 18.60
CA SER A 106 32.73 -14.36 17.21
C SER A 106 33.38 -12.99 17.03
N GLN A 107 33.49 -12.54 15.78
CA GLN A 107 33.91 -11.16 15.49
C GLN A 107 32.97 -10.15 16.17
N GLY A 108 33.52 -9.02 16.64
CA GLY A 108 32.74 -7.92 17.21
C GLY A 108 32.72 -7.83 18.74
N GLY A 109 33.54 -8.62 19.43
CA GLY A 109 33.73 -8.51 20.87
C GLY A 109 34.65 -9.59 21.41
N ARG A 110 34.86 -9.56 22.73
CA ARG A 110 35.74 -10.51 23.42
C ARG A 110 35.26 -10.83 24.84
N LEU A 111 35.66 -12.00 25.33
CA LEU A 111 35.59 -12.38 26.73
C LEU A 111 36.95 -12.17 27.41
N THR A 112 36.96 -11.58 28.60
CA THR A 112 38.19 -11.34 29.37
C THR A 112 38.08 -11.93 30.77
N PRO A 113 39.07 -12.74 31.22
CA PRO A 113 40.27 -13.17 30.49
C PRO A 113 39.97 -14.25 29.43
N ALA A 114 40.92 -14.53 28.51
CA ALA A 114 40.71 -15.48 27.42
C ALA A 114 40.62 -16.95 27.88
N SER A 115 41.21 -17.26 29.03
CA SER A 115 41.01 -18.50 29.76
C SER A 115 41.19 -18.29 31.26
N LEU A 116 40.63 -19.20 32.06
CA LEU A 116 40.79 -19.27 33.52
C LEU A 116 41.19 -20.70 33.91
N ARG A 117 42.16 -20.82 34.82
CA ARG A 117 42.49 -22.07 35.49
C ARG A 117 41.91 -22.05 36.89
N LEU A 118 41.00 -22.98 37.18
CA LEU A 118 40.17 -22.98 38.39
C LEU A 118 40.29 -24.33 39.10
N SER A 119 40.16 -24.32 40.42
CA SER A 119 40.16 -25.55 41.22
C SER A 119 38.84 -26.30 41.04
N ALA A 120 38.83 -27.62 41.26
CA ALA A 120 37.59 -28.40 41.26
C ALA A 120 36.54 -27.78 42.21
N GLY A 121 35.33 -27.50 41.70
CA GLY A 121 34.23 -26.86 42.42
C GLY A 121 34.24 -25.32 42.45
N GLU A 122 35.30 -24.67 41.97
CA GLU A 122 35.40 -23.20 41.88
C GLU A 122 34.59 -22.66 40.68
N ARG A 123 34.20 -21.37 40.71
CA ARG A 123 33.51 -20.70 39.59
C ARG A 123 34.40 -19.61 38.99
N GLY A 124 34.45 -19.54 37.67
CA GLY A 124 35.15 -18.51 36.91
C GLY A 124 34.25 -17.34 36.57
N ARG A 125 34.85 -16.17 36.32
CA ARG A 125 34.16 -14.96 35.84
C ARG A 125 34.83 -14.45 34.58
N PHE A 126 34.04 -14.33 33.50
CA PHE A 126 34.45 -13.71 32.25
C PHE A 126 33.67 -12.42 32.04
N THR A 127 34.37 -11.30 31.86
CA THR A 127 33.73 -10.03 31.50
C THR A 127 33.54 -9.97 29.99
N VAL A 128 32.30 -9.71 29.57
CA VAL A 128 31.89 -9.52 28.19
C VAL A 128 32.17 -8.08 27.76
N ALA A 129 32.93 -7.90 26.69
CA ALA A 129 33.22 -6.60 26.10
C ALA A 129 32.92 -6.61 24.59
N PRO A 130 31.74 -6.12 24.17
CA PRO A 130 31.46 -5.85 22.76
C PRO A 130 32.37 -4.74 22.21
N ASP A 131 32.74 -4.84 20.94
CA ASP A 131 33.43 -3.76 20.21
C ASP A 131 32.43 -2.64 19.86
N ALA A 132 32.94 -1.46 19.49
CA ALA A 132 32.08 -0.35 19.04
C ALA A 132 31.23 -0.76 17.82
N GLY A 133 29.92 -0.53 17.89
CA GLY A 133 28.96 -0.92 16.84
C GLY A 133 28.43 -2.36 16.95
N PHE A 134 28.80 -3.08 18.01
CA PHE A 134 28.37 -4.45 18.27
C PHE A 134 27.71 -4.60 19.64
N VAL A 135 26.85 -5.61 19.75
CA VAL A 135 26.20 -6.05 20.98
C VAL A 135 26.38 -7.56 21.15
N LEU A 136 26.33 -8.03 22.40
CA LEU A 136 26.27 -9.46 22.68
C LEU A 136 24.90 -10.00 22.25
N ASP A 137 24.91 -10.99 21.36
CA ASP A 137 23.72 -11.73 20.91
C ASP A 137 23.44 -12.91 21.82
N SER A 138 24.45 -13.75 22.04
CA SER A 138 24.33 -14.95 22.86
C SER A 138 25.64 -15.29 23.55
N ILE A 139 25.53 -15.92 24.73
CA ILE A 139 26.67 -16.45 25.47
C ILE A 139 26.26 -17.74 26.20
N GLU A 140 27.05 -18.79 26.02
CA GLU A 140 26.76 -20.12 26.55
C GLU A 140 28.04 -20.90 26.88
N GLY A 141 27.89 -22.02 27.60
CA GLY A 141 28.98 -22.93 27.95
C GLY A 141 29.41 -22.88 29.41
N CYS A 142 30.12 -23.91 29.87
CA CYS A 142 30.57 -24.04 31.27
C CYS A 142 29.44 -23.90 32.32
N ASP A 143 28.20 -24.30 31.99
CA ASP A 143 27.00 -24.18 32.85
C ASP A 143 26.85 -22.81 33.52
N GLY A 144 27.26 -21.74 32.81
CA GLY A 144 27.35 -20.40 33.37
C GLY A 144 26.09 -19.56 33.20
N THR A 145 26.03 -18.46 33.95
CA THR A 145 24.96 -17.46 33.90
C THR A 145 25.53 -16.06 33.69
N LEU A 146 24.93 -15.29 32.78
CA LEU A 146 25.27 -13.88 32.57
C LEU A 146 24.60 -13.01 33.65
N GLN A 147 25.39 -12.18 34.33
CA GLN A 147 24.95 -11.20 35.31
C GLN A 147 25.55 -9.84 34.96
N GLY A 148 24.75 -8.92 34.41
CA GLY A 148 25.25 -7.67 33.85
C GLY A 148 26.22 -7.94 32.69
N HIS A 149 27.47 -7.47 32.81
CA HIS A 149 28.52 -7.73 31.83
C HIS A 149 29.41 -8.92 32.19
N ASP A 150 29.04 -9.72 33.20
CA ASP A 150 29.89 -10.81 33.69
C ASP A 150 29.22 -12.17 33.54
N TYR A 151 29.89 -13.05 32.80
CA TYR A 151 29.51 -14.45 32.67
C TYR A 151 30.19 -15.28 33.74
N ILE A 152 29.40 -15.80 34.68
CA ILE A 152 29.90 -16.59 35.81
C ILE A 152 29.66 -18.07 35.50
N THR A 153 30.72 -18.88 35.43
CA THR A 153 30.59 -20.32 35.16
C THR A 153 29.88 -21.06 36.30
N GLY A 154 29.38 -22.26 36.01
CA GLY A 154 29.06 -23.25 37.03
C GLY A 154 30.31 -23.70 37.79
N PRO A 155 30.16 -24.42 38.93
CA PRO A 155 31.26 -25.07 39.63
C PRO A 155 32.04 -26.01 38.69
N MET A 156 33.36 -25.85 38.60
CA MET A 156 34.19 -26.58 37.64
C MET A 156 34.34 -28.07 38.00
N GLY A 157 33.90 -28.96 37.11
CA GLY A 157 34.05 -30.42 37.24
C GLY A 157 34.83 -31.09 36.10
N ALA A 158 35.11 -30.35 35.02
CA ALA A 158 35.91 -30.74 33.86
C ALA A 158 36.34 -29.47 33.10
N ASP A 159 37.29 -29.60 32.17
CA ASP A 159 37.61 -28.52 31.24
C ASP A 159 36.37 -28.16 30.40
N CYS A 160 36.19 -26.88 30.10
CA CYS A 160 35.02 -26.40 29.36
C CYS A 160 35.34 -25.17 28.50
N GLN A 161 34.42 -24.81 27.60
CA GLN A 161 34.53 -23.62 26.76
C GLN A 161 33.28 -22.75 26.88
N VAL A 162 33.49 -21.45 27.08
CA VAL A 162 32.45 -20.41 26.98
C VAL A 162 32.47 -19.84 25.57
N SER A 163 31.35 -19.91 24.87
CA SER A 163 31.18 -19.34 23.54
C SER A 163 30.31 -18.08 23.61
N ALA A 164 30.80 -16.96 23.06
CA ALA A 164 30.06 -15.72 22.93
C ALA A 164 29.91 -15.31 21.45
N ARG A 165 28.71 -14.92 21.07
CA ARG A 165 28.38 -14.37 19.75
C ARG A 165 28.03 -12.89 19.89
N PHE A 166 28.66 -12.08 19.06
CA PHE A 166 28.42 -10.66 18.91
C PHE A 166 27.86 -10.37 17.52
N ILE A 167 26.92 -9.45 17.44
CA ILE A 167 26.30 -9.01 16.18
C ILE A 167 26.35 -7.48 16.08
N LYS A 168 26.35 -6.95 14.86
CA LYS A 168 26.30 -5.50 14.64
C LYS A 168 24.97 -4.94 15.14
N HIS A 169 24.97 -3.71 15.64
CA HIS A 169 23.76 -3.00 16.06
C HIS A 169 22.66 -3.01 14.98
N ALA A 170 23.01 -2.78 13.71
CA ALA A 170 22.04 -2.82 12.61
C ALA A 170 21.39 -4.21 12.42
N ALA A 171 22.15 -5.29 12.58
CA ALA A 171 21.59 -6.64 12.51
C ALA A 171 20.68 -6.92 13.72
N HIS A 172 21.14 -6.55 14.92
CA HIS A 172 20.33 -6.63 16.14
C HIS A 172 19.02 -5.84 16.03
N ALA A 173 19.06 -4.65 15.43
CA ALA A 173 17.89 -3.82 15.16
C ALA A 173 16.91 -4.50 14.20
N ILE A 174 17.40 -5.15 13.14
CA ILE A 174 16.58 -5.91 12.18
C ILE A 174 15.93 -7.12 12.87
N ASP A 175 16.71 -7.91 13.62
CA ASP A 175 16.23 -9.12 14.31
C ASP A 175 15.11 -8.82 15.33
N HIS A 176 15.08 -7.59 15.87
CA HIS A 176 14.10 -7.15 16.87
C HIS A 176 13.05 -6.16 16.31
N GLU A 177 13.07 -5.90 15.01
CA GLU A 177 12.23 -4.88 14.35
C GLU A 177 12.28 -3.51 15.07
N ASP A 178 13.44 -3.10 15.57
CA ASP A 178 13.59 -1.95 16.46
C ASP A 178 14.64 -0.94 15.98
N HIS A 179 14.18 0.19 15.45
CA HIS A 179 15.05 1.24 14.95
C HIS A 179 15.87 1.96 16.04
N ALA A 180 15.51 1.82 17.33
CA ALA A 180 16.23 2.46 18.42
C ALA A 180 17.57 1.76 18.72
N LEU A 181 17.72 0.50 18.31
CA LEU A 181 18.89 -0.33 18.59
C LEU A 181 20.11 -0.06 17.69
N ALA A 182 19.97 0.79 16.66
CA ALA A 182 21.05 1.19 15.77
C ALA A 182 20.96 2.67 15.40
N SER A 183 22.10 3.36 15.23
CA SER A 183 22.14 4.71 14.66
C SER A 183 21.70 4.73 13.19
N ASP A 184 21.30 5.89 12.68
CA ASP A 184 21.02 6.08 11.24
C ASP A 184 22.26 5.75 10.40
N MET A 185 23.44 6.15 10.87
CA MET A 185 24.73 5.86 10.24
C MET A 185 25.02 4.35 10.14
N GLU A 186 24.73 3.57 11.18
CA GLU A 186 24.91 2.12 11.18
C GLU A 186 23.93 1.41 10.24
N LEU A 187 22.66 1.86 10.19
CA LEU A 187 21.65 1.32 9.27
C LEU A 187 22.01 1.64 7.81
N ILE A 188 22.42 2.87 7.52
CA ILE A 188 22.90 3.26 6.18
C ILE A 188 24.12 2.45 5.79
N ALA A 189 25.10 2.29 6.69
CA ALA A 189 26.30 1.50 6.41
C ALA A 189 25.97 0.02 6.13
N HIS A 190 25.00 -0.55 6.86
CA HIS A 190 24.54 -1.92 6.63
C HIS A 190 23.88 -2.07 5.24
N ALA A 191 22.93 -1.18 4.91
CA ALA A 191 22.23 -1.17 3.62
C ALA A 191 23.20 -1.01 2.43
N ARG A 192 24.13 -0.06 2.51
CA ARG A 192 25.14 0.16 1.47
C ARG A 192 26.13 -1.01 1.35
N GLY A 193 26.46 -1.66 2.47
CA GLY A 193 27.24 -2.89 2.48
C GLY A 193 26.55 -4.01 1.68
N ALA A 194 25.25 -4.21 1.91
CA ALA A 194 24.45 -5.19 1.16
C ALA A 194 24.44 -4.91 -0.35
N ILE A 195 24.37 -3.63 -0.77
CA ILE A 195 24.47 -3.23 -2.17
C ILE A 195 25.85 -3.60 -2.75
N ALA A 196 26.92 -3.21 -2.06
CA ALA A 196 28.29 -3.48 -2.51
C ALA A 196 28.56 -4.99 -2.67
N ASP A 197 28.11 -5.80 -1.71
CA ASP A 197 28.25 -7.25 -1.75
C ASP A 197 27.45 -7.87 -2.90
N SER A 198 26.24 -7.35 -3.16
CA SER A 198 25.39 -7.80 -4.27
C SER A 198 26.02 -7.47 -5.63
N GLU A 199 26.58 -6.27 -5.78
CA GLU A 199 27.28 -5.84 -7.00
C GLU A 199 28.56 -6.64 -7.24
N ALA A 200 29.31 -6.96 -6.19
CA ALA A 200 30.49 -7.82 -6.29
C ALA A 200 30.12 -9.22 -6.80
N ARG A 201 29.08 -9.84 -6.22
CA ARG A 201 28.56 -11.14 -6.67
C ARG A 201 28.08 -11.10 -8.12
N ARG A 202 27.27 -10.09 -8.47
CA ARG A 202 26.76 -9.90 -9.84
C ARG A 202 27.90 -9.78 -10.84
N THR A 203 28.89 -8.94 -10.55
CA THR A 203 30.02 -8.69 -11.46
C THR A 203 30.83 -9.96 -11.70
N GLU A 204 31.06 -10.77 -10.66
CA GLU A 204 31.73 -12.07 -10.78
C GLU A 204 30.95 -13.05 -11.66
N LEU A 205 29.64 -13.13 -11.43
CA LEU A 205 28.76 -14.02 -12.17
C LEU A 205 28.69 -13.64 -13.65
N VAL A 206 28.49 -12.35 -13.96
CA VAL A 206 28.47 -11.83 -15.33
C VAL A 206 29.81 -12.08 -16.01
N ARG A 207 30.95 -11.82 -15.34
CA ARG A 207 32.28 -12.08 -15.90
C ARG A 207 32.46 -13.55 -16.29
N THR A 208 31.96 -14.45 -15.48
CA THR A 208 32.05 -15.90 -15.73
C THR A 208 31.16 -16.32 -16.90
N LEU A 209 29.89 -15.90 -16.90
CA LEU A 209 28.90 -16.32 -17.89
C LEU A 209 29.07 -15.70 -19.27
N TYR A 210 29.63 -14.50 -19.36
CA TYR A 210 29.85 -13.79 -20.64
C TYR A 210 31.28 -13.95 -21.19
N ARG A 211 32.07 -14.87 -20.64
CA ARG A 211 33.46 -15.10 -21.09
C ARG A 211 33.48 -15.41 -22.60
N GLY A 212 34.19 -14.58 -23.36
CA GLY A 212 34.32 -14.73 -24.82
C GLY A 212 33.24 -14.03 -25.65
N LEU A 213 32.29 -13.33 -25.03
CA LEU A 213 31.27 -12.52 -25.71
C LEU A 213 31.63 -11.02 -25.68
N GLY A 214 31.49 -10.34 -26.81
CA GLY A 214 31.68 -8.88 -26.90
C GLY A 214 30.37 -8.08 -26.75
N ALA A 215 29.27 -8.61 -27.31
CA ALA A 215 27.93 -8.04 -27.22
C ALA A 215 26.88 -9.14 -27.38
N ILE A 216 25.62 -8.85 -27.05
CA ILE A 216 24.49 -9.77 -27.18
C ILE A 216 23.24 -9.05 -27.72
N SER A 217 22.44 -9.78 -28.49
CA SER A 217 21.11 -9.38 -28.95
C SER A 217 20.13 -10.51 -28.67
N TRP A 218 18.91 -10.16 -28.28
CA TRP A 218 17.81 -11.09 -28.10
C TRP A 218 16.47 -10.35 -28.07
N ASN A 219 15.52 -10.81 -28.89
CA ASN A 219 14.16 -10.30 -28.94
C ASN A 219 13.18 -11.35 -28.39
N PRO A 220 12.70 -11.22 -27.14
CA PRO A 220 11.78 -12.17 -26.53
C PRO A 220 10.36 -12.13 -27.11
N SER A 221 10.10 -11.29 -28.13
CA SER A 221 8.78 -10.94 -28.67
C SER A 221 7.91 -10.12 -27.71
N HIS A 222 6.72 -9.74 -28.16
CA HIS A 222 5.73 -9.04 -27.34
C HIS A 222 4.90 -10.01 -26.48
N ASP A 223 4.93 -11.31 -26.77
CA ASP A 223 4.30 -12.37 -25.97
C ASP A 223 5.29 -12.87 -24.91
N SER A 224 5.75 -11.94 -24.06
CA SER A 224 6.76 -12.19 -23.04
C SER A 224 6.51 -11.33 -21.80
N ILE A 225 7.27 -11.59 -20.74
CA ILE A 225 7.33 -10.74 -19.55
C ILE A 225 8.74 -10.20 -19.33
N THR A 226 8.85 -9.22 -18.44
CA THR A 226 10.11 -8.66 -17.93
C THR A 226 10.10 -8.67 -16.41
N PHE A 227 11.24 -8.48 -15.77
CA PHE A 227 11.39 -8.55 -14.33
C PHE A 227 12.08 -7.33 -13.74
N SER A 228 11.70 -6.99 -12.52
CA SER A 228 12.51 -6.23 -11.57
C SER A 228 12.78 -7.11 -10.34
N SER A 229 13.82 -6.80 -9.56
CA SER A 229 14.13 -7.49 -8.31
C SER A 229 13.92 -6.57 -7.12
N PHE A 230 13.39 -7.12 -6.03
CA PHE A 230 13.35 -6.46 -4.71
C PHE A 230 14.33 -7.08 -3.70
N GLN A 231 15.02 -8.16 -4.08
CA GLN A 231 15.98 -8.89 -3.23
C GLN A 231 17.31 -9.07 -3.99
N PRO A 232 18.09 -7.99 -4.18
CA PRO A 232 19.36 -8.03 -4.90
C PRO A 232 20.44 -8.89 -4.23
N GLU A 233 20.28 -9.22 -2.95
CA GLU A 233 21.22 -10.02 -2.17
C GLU A 233 21.46 -11.40 -2.80
N HIS A 234 20.40 -12.00 -3.33
CA HIS A 234 20.43 -13.34 -3.91
C HIS A 234 20.03 -13.37 -5.38
N THR A 235 19.45 -12.30 -5.91
CA THR A 235 18.85 -12.30 -7.26
C THR A 235 19.40 -11.19 -8.13
N VAL A 236 19.88 -11.59 -9.29
CA VAL A 236 20.68 -10.78 -10.20
C VAL A 236 20.07 -10.74 -11.60
N THR A 237 20.09 -9.57 -12.22
CA THR A 237 19.78 -9.43 -13.65
C THR A 237 20.93 -9.96 -14.49
N LEU A 238 20.73 -11.11 -15.14
CA LEU A 238 21.74 -11.71 -16.02
C LEU A 238 21.70 -11.10 -17.42
N LEU A 239 20.51 -10.81 -17.95
CA LEU A 239 20.32 -10.19 -19.25
C LEU A 239 19.29 -9.06 -19.14
N PRO A 240 19.73 -7.78 -19.10
CA PRO A 240 18.82 -6.65 -19.13
C PRO A 240 18.41 -6.29 -20.56
N SER A 241 17.20 -5.76 -20.73
CA SER A 241 16.83 -5.00 -21.94
C SER A 241 17.65 -3.72 -22.02
N ASN A 242 17.83 -3.21 -23.23
CA ASN A 242 18.39 -1.88 -23.45
C ASN A 242 17.50 -0.97 -24.28
N ILE A 243 16.54 -1.51 -25.03
CA ILE A 243 15.61 -0.72 -25.83
C ILE A 243 14.17 -1.24 -25.78
N ASN A 244 13.22 -0.34 -26.02
CA ASN A 244 11.80 -0.65 -26.19
C ASN A 244 11.40 -0.83 -27.67
N GLY A 245 10.11 -1.05 -27.92
CA GLY A 245 9.55 -1.22 -29.27
C GLY A 245 9.72 -0.04 -30.22
N LYS A 246 10.01 1.16 -29.68
CA LYS A 246 10.32 2.38 -30.45
C LYS A 246 11.81 2.60 -30.66
N GLY A 247 12.67 1.79 -30.03
CA GLY A 247 14.13 1.93 -30.05
C GLY A 247 14.68 2.90 -29.01
N GLU A 248 13.87 3.35 -28.06
CA GLU A 248 14.29 4.23 -26.95
C GLU A 248 14.90 3.40 -25.81
N SER A 249 15.83 4.00 -25.05
CA SER A 249 16.51 3.31 -23.95
C SER A 249 15.55 2.94 -22.82
N GLU A 250 15.43 1.65 -22.51
CA GLU A 250 14.60 1.17 -21.40
C GLU A 250 15.15 -0.16 -20.85
N ILE A 251 15.37 -0.20 -19.53
CA ILE A 251 16.07 -1.30 -18.84
C ILE A 251 15.11 -2.03 -17.90
N ARG A 252 14.89 -3.32 -18.16
CA ARG A 252 14.30 -4.32 -17.25
C ARG A 252 14.99 -5.66 -17.42
N GLY A 253 14.87 -6.54 -16.44
CA GLY A 253 15.41 -7.89 -16.54
C GLY A 253 14.63 -8.75 -17.55
N LEU A 254 15.34 -9.37 -18.48
CA LEU A 254 14.78 -10.38 -19.40
C LEU A 254 15.19 -11.79 -19.00
N VAL A 255 16.36 -11.93 -18.36
CA VAL A 255 16.80 -13.16 -17.69
C VAL A 255 17.32 -12.81 -16.31
N MET A 256 16.78 -13.47 -15.29
CA MET A 256 17.12 -13.30 -13.89
C MET A 256 17.70 -14.61 -13.36
N VAL A 257 18.65 -14.52 -12.44
CA VAL A 257 19.24 -15.68 -11.76
C VAL A 257 19.19 -15.45 -10.26
N SER A 258 18.96 -16.52 -9.49
CA SER A 258 18.88 -16.48 -8.04
C SER A 258 19.71 -17.60 -7.41
N GLU A 259 20.51 -17.28 -6.41
CA GLU A 259 21.28 -18.25 -5.61
C GLU A 259 21.14 -17.93 -4.11
N GLN A 260 20.49 -18.83 -3.39
CA GLN A 260 20.23 -18.72 -1.94
C GLN A 260 20.47 -20.09 -1.31
N ASP A 261 21.23 -20.14 -0.22
CA ASP A 261 21.57 -21.39 0.50
C ASP A 261 22.04 -22.51 -0.45
N ASP A 262 22.96 -22.18 -1.35
CA ASP A 262 23.49 -23.06 -2.40
C ASP A 262 22.48 -23.53 -3.47
N TYR A 263 21.21 -23.11 -3.39
CA TYR A 263 20.18 -23.46 -4.36
C TYR A 263 20.11 -22.47 -5.52
N ARG A 264 20.29 -22.96 -6.77
CA ARG A 264 20.34 -22.14 -7.99
C ARG A 264 19.05 -22.20 -8.79
N ARG A 265 18.57 -21.04 -9.22
CA ARG A 265 17.38 -20.87 -10.06
C ARG A 265 17.60 -19.81 -11.12
N ALA A 266 16.82 -19.86 -12.19
CA ALA A 266 16.78 -18.82 -13.20
C ALA A 266 15.35 -18.62 -13.72
N ALA A 267 15.05 -17.41 -14.19
CA ALA A 267 13.78 -17.05 -14.77
C ALA A 267 14.00 -16.28 -16.07
N MET A 268 13.29 -16.67 -17.13
CA MET A 268 13.37 -16.03 -18.43
C MET A 268 12.02 -15.47 -18.83
N GLY A 269 12.02 -14.25 -19.36
CA GLY A 269 10.82 -13.54 -19.82
C GLY A 269 10.16 -14.17 -21.04
N ALA A 270 10.95 -14.93 -21.79
CA ALA A 270 10.55 -15.84 -22.87
C ALA A 270 11.55 -17.01 -22.93
N ASN A 271 11.27 -18.03 -23.74
CA ASN A 271 12.12 -19.21 -23.81
C ASN A 271 13.36 -19.01 -24.70
N LEU A 272 14.55 -18.88 -24.09
CA LEU A 272 15.83 -18.73 -24.81
C LEU A 272 16.19 -19.94 -25.70
N PHE A 273 15.63 -21.13 -25.45
CA PHE A 273 15.88 -22.31 -26.29
C PHE A 273 15.19 -22.22 -27.65
N ALA A 274 14.14 -21.39 -27.77
CA ALA A 274 13.24 -21.39 -28.92
C ALA A 274 13.09 -20.03 -29.59
N VAL A 275 13.10 -18.93 -28.82
CA VAL A 275 12.75 -17.59 -29.31
C VAL A 275 14.01 -16.80 -29.69
N ASP A 276 14.08 -16.33 -30.94
CA ASP A 276 15.13 -15.45 -31.48
C ASP A 276 16.57 -15.90 -31.18
N ARG A 277 16.86 -17.17 -31.48
CA ARG A 277 18.17 -17.80 -31.23
C ARG A 277 19.28 -17.14 -32.04
N THR A 278 20.30 -16.66 -31.34
CA THR A 278 21.56 -16.16 -31.89
C THR A 278 22.74 -16.91 -31.27
N PRO A 279 23.91 -16.99 -31.94
CA PRO A 279 25.10 -17.64 -31.35
C PRO A 279 25.48 -17.09 -29.97
N GLN A 280 25.25 -15.79 -29.74
CA GLN A 280 25.51 -15.13 -28.46
C GLN A 280 24.51 -15.56 -27.39
N SER A 281 23.21 -15.59 -27.71
CA SER A 281 22.17 -16.06 -26.78
C SER A 281 22.33 -17.56 -26.45
N GLU A 282 22.78 -18.37 -27.40
CA GLU A 282 23.04 -19.79 -27.22
C GLU A 282 24.26 -20.04 -26.32
N ALA A 283 25.34 -19.26 -26.51
CA ALA A 283 26.51 -19.29 -25.62
C ALA A 283 26.14 -18.89 -24.19
N LEU A 284 25.33 -17.84 -24.02
CA LEU A 284 24.83 -17.42 -22.71
C LEU A 284 23.97 -18.51 -22.06
N LEU A 285 23.03 -19.11 -22.81
CA LEU A 285 22.16 -20.17 -22.30
C LEU A 285 22.96 -21.41 -21.88
N ARG A 286 23.99 -21.80 -22.65
CA ARG A 286 24.88 -22.89 -22.28
C ARG A 286 25.65 -22.59 -20.99
N GLY A 287 26.21 -21.39 -20.87
CA GLY A 287 26.87 -20.94 -19.64
C GLY A 287 25.92 -20.94 -18.43
N LEU A 288 24.68 -20.49 -18.63
CA LEU A 288 23.64 -20.48 -17.60
C LEU A 288 23.30 -21.90 -17.13
N ILE A 289 23.16 -22.88 -18.04
CA ILE A 289 22.92 -24.29 -17.69
C ILE A 289 24.12 -24.86 -16.92
N GLY A 290 25.35 -24.60 -17.34
CA GLY A 290 26.54 -25.01 -16.60
C GLY A 290 26.59 -24.41 -15.20
N TRP A 291 26.20 -23.13 -15.05
CA TRP A 291 26.09 -22.53 -13.72
C TRP A 291 24.97 -23.17 -12.89
N LEU A 292 23.75 -23.33 -13.42
CA LEU A 292 22.62 -23.95 -12.70
C LEU A 292 22.98 -25.35 -12.20
N THR A 293 23.61 -26.16 -13.06
CA THR A 293 23.94 -27.56 -12.77
C THR A 293 25.25 -27.77 -12.01
N ARG A 294 26.01 -26.68 -11.75
CA ARG A 294 27.37 -26.71 -11.17
C ARG A 294 28.37 -27.50 -12.03
N GLY A 295 28.23 -27.43 -13.35
CA GLY A 295 29.10 -28.09 -14.32
C GLY A 295 28.75 -29.53 -14.63
N ARG A 296 27.70 -30.10 -14.00
CA ARG A 296 27.23 -31.47 -14.28
C ARG A 296 26.74 -31.65 -15.71
N ASP A 297 26.44 -30.57 -16.43
CA ASP A 297 26.15 -30.61 -17.86
C ASP A 297 27.34 -31.07 -18.72
N SER A 298 28.54 -31.11 -18.14
CA SER A 298 29.79 -31.52 -18.78
C SER A 298 30.34 -32.86 -18.26
N ASP A 299 29.58 -33.57 -17.41
CA ASP A 299 29.96 -34.89 -16.88
C ASP A 299 29.81 -35.97 -17.97
N ASP A 300 30.48 -37.12 -17.78
CA ASP A 300 30.49 -38.23 -18.74
C ASP A 300 29.09 -38.85 -18.97
N ASP A 301 28.15 -38.67 -18.02
CA ASP A 301 26.76 -39.17 -18.09
C ASP A 301 25.82 -38.28 -18.93
N GLY A 302 26.27 -37.08 -19.34
CA GLY A 302 25.50 -36.11 -20.12
C GLY A 302 24.40 -35.37 -19.34
N LEU A 303 23.85 -34.30 -19.93
CA LEU A 303 22.86 -33.43 -19.29
C LEU A 303 21.46 -34.08 -19.21
N ARG A 304 20.97 -34.35 -17.99
CA ARG A 304 19.59 -34.83 -17.80
C ARG A 304 18.67 -33.66 -17.49
N ILE A 305 17.78 -33.34 -18.43
CA ILE A 305 16.84 -32.22 -18.33
C ILE A 305 15.41 -32.73 -18.27
N LEU A 306 14.62 -32.18 -17.37
CA LEU A 306 13.20 -32.50 -17.23
C LEU A 306 12.38 -31.25 -17.58
N THR A 307 11.41 -31.38 -18.48
CA THR A 307 10.48 -30.31 -18.85
C THR A 307 9.07 -30.57 -18.32
N ALA A 308 8.41 -29.52 -17.83
CA ALA A 308 7.04 -29.55 -17.34
C ALA A 308 6.29 -28.26 -17.73
N GLN A 309 4.98 -28.37 -17.97
CA GLN A 309 4.07 -27.30 -18.38
C GLN A 309 4.57 -26.54 -19.62
N MET A 310 5.27 -27.23 -20.51
CA MET A 310 5.98 -26.63 -21.63
C MET A 310 5.09 -26.60 -22.88
N PRO A 311 4.83 -25.43 -23.50
CA PRO A 311 4.06 -25.37 -24.74
C PRO A 311 4.76 -26.10 -25.88
N SER A 312 3.98 -26.79 -26.69
CA SER A 312 4.41 -27.53 -27.88
C SER A 312 3.73 -26.99 -29.15
N ARG A 313 4.00 -27.59 -30.31
CA ARG A 313 3.25 -27.29 -31.54
C ARG A 313 1.76 -27.57 -31.45
N ALA A 314 1.33 -28.44 -30.52
CA ALA A 314 -0.09 -28.67 -30.28
C ALA A 314 -0.76 -27.46 -29.60
N ASP A 315 0.01 -26.66 -28.84
CA ASP A 315 -0.49 -25.50 -28.10
C ASP A 315 -0.27 -24.18 -28.88
N SER A 316 0.84 -24.06 -29.61
CA SER A 316 1.19 -22.84 -30.35
C SER A 316 2.06 -23.10 -31.57
N TRP A 317 1.66 -22.54 -32.71
CA TRP A 317 2.49 -22.51 -33.91
C TRP A 317 3.69 -21.56 -33.78
N TYR A 318 3.53 -20.45 -33.06
CA TYR A 318 4.52 -19.39 -32.97
C TYR A 318 5.60 -19.66 -31.92
N PHE A 319 5.24 -20.35 -30.83
CA PHE A 319 6.13 -20.59 -29.70
C PHE A 319 6.15 -22.07 -29.26
N PRO A 320 6.60 -22.99 -30.14
CA PRO A 320 6.72 -24.42 -29.81
C PRO A 320 7.97 -24.69 -28.96
N HIS A 321 7.93 -24.27 -27.69
CA HIS A 321 9.09 -24.31 -26.79
C HIS A 321 9.62 -25.72 -26.56
N ASN A 322 8.76 -26.75 -26.49
CA ASN A 322 9.18 -28.14 -26.29
C ASN A 322 10.09 -28.61 -27.44
N GLU A 323 9.69 -28.38 -28.68
CA GLU A 323 10.47 -28.69 -29.87
C GLU A 323 11.75 -27.85 -29.93
N GLY A 324 11.66 -26.55 -29.60
CA GLY A 324 12.82 -25.65 -29.55
C GLY A 324 13.89 -26.11 -28.56
N ILE A 325 13.51 -26.55 -27.35
CA ILE A 325 14.42 -27.14 -26.35
C ILE A 325 15.12 -28.37 -26.93
N ARG A 326 14.39 -29.28 -27.59
CA ARG A 326 14.98 -30.51 -28.17
C ARG A 326 15.95 -30.20 -29.30
N ASP A 327 15.61 -29.26 -30.17
CA ASP A 327 16.48 -28.84 -31.27
C ASP A 327 17.75 -28.15 -30.75
N TRP A 328 17.63 -27.37 -29.66
CA TRP A 328 18.78 -26.78 -28.99
C TRP A 328 19.68 -27.84 -28.33
N LEU A 329 19.11 -28.81 -27.61
CA LEU A 329 19.87 -29.90 -26.97
C LEU A 329 20.62 -30.75 -28.00
N LYS A 330 20.00 -31.08 -29.14
CA LYS A 330 20.69 -31.79 -30.23
C LYS A 330 21.87 -31.00 -30.81
N ALA A 331 21.75 -29.68 -30.87
CA ALA A 331 22.81 -28.82 -31.39
C ALA A 331 23.99 -28.66 -30.41
N MET A 332 23.69 -28.54 -29.11
CA MET A 332 24.68 -28.18 -28.09
C MET A 332 25.22 -29.40 -27.31
N TYR A 333 24.46 -30.49 -27.24
CA TYR A 333 24.78 -31.74 -26.55
C TYR A 333 24.44 -32.96 -27.43
N PRO A 334 24.99 -33.08 -28.67
CA PRO A 334 24.51 -34.02 -29.71
C PRO A 334 24.42 -35.49 -29.27
N ASP A 335 25.26 -35.94 -28.34
CA ASP A 335 25.31 -37.33 -27.87
C ASP A 335 25.30 -37.46 -26.33
N ALA A 336 25.04 -36.38 -25.59
CA ALA A 336 25.21 -36.31 -24.14
C ALA A 336 24.05 -35.57 -23.45
N HIS A 337 22.80 -35.96 -23.74
CA HIS A 337 21.62 -35.45 -23.04
C HIS A 337 20.46 -36.45 -22.94
N SER A 338 19.56 -36.25 -21.98
CA SER A 338 18.27 -36.94 -21.91
C SER A 338 17.14 -36.01 -21.49
N ILE A 339 15.93 -36.25 -22.01
CA ILE A 339 14.74 -35.41 -21.79
C ILE A 339 13.46 -36.28 -21.83
N ASN A 340 12.47 -35.97 -20.98
CA ASN A 340 11.18 -36.66 -20.95
C ASN A 340 10.36 -36.45 -22.23
N GLN A 341 9.29 -37.23 -22.42
CA GLN A 341 8.32 -36.95 -23.48
C GLN A 341 7.53 -35.68 -23.16
N ALA A 342 7.05 -35.00 -24.21
CA ALA A 342 6.23 -33.80 -24.05
C ALA A 342 5.01 -34.09 -23.17
N ASP A 343 4.71 -33.18 -22.24
CA ASP A 343 3.56 -33.19 -21.32
C ASP A 343 3.47 -34.38 -20.33
N GLU A 344 4.36 -35.37 -20.43
CA GLU A 344 4.37 -36.58 -19.58
C GLU A 344 4.57 -36.26 -18.08
N CYS A 345 5.29 -35.19 -17.79
CA CYS A 345 5.68 -34.81 -16.43
C CYS A 345 4.89 -33.61 -15.91
N ASP A 346 3.67 -33.40 -16.40
CA ASP A 346 2.86 -32.27 -15.99
C ASP A 346 2.21 -32.42 -14.61
N TYR A 347 2.09 -31.32 -13.86
CA TYR A 347 1.50 -31.24 -12.52
C TYR A 347 2.10 -32.29 -11.56
N GLN A 348 1.25 -33.12 -10.94
CA GLN A 348 1.67 -34.13 -9.98
C GLN A 348 2.56 -35.22 -10.61
N ALA A 349 2.48 -35.46 -11.93
CA ALA A 349 3.32 -36.46 -12.61
C ALA A 349 4.82 -36.09 -12.57
N LEU A 350 5.14 -34.80 -12.41
CA LEU A 350 6.50 -34.30 -12.21
C LEU A 350 7.23 -35.05 -11.09
N GLY A 351 6.54 -35.38 -10.00
CA GLY A 351 7.14 -36.07 -8.85
C GLY A 351 7.68 -37.45 -9.20
N ALA A 352 6.95 -38.24 -9.98
CA ALA A 352 7.37 -39.56 -10.44
C ALA A 352 8.48 -39.46 -11.50
N CYS A 353 8.42 -38.43 -12.36
CA CYS A 353 9.49 -38.17 -13.32
C CYS A 353 10.81 -37.80 -12.64
N ILE A 354 10.78 -37.01 -11.56
CA ILE A 354 11.97 -36.68 -10.75
C ILE A 354 12.62 -37.97 -10.22
N ASP A 355 11.85 -38.90 -9.66
CA ASP A 355 12.39 -40.15 -9.12
C ASP A 355 12.99 -41.04 -10.22
N ARG A 356 12.31 -41.11 -11.36
CA ARG A 356 12.72 -41.96 -12.48
C ARG A 356 13.97 -41.44 -13.18
N MET A 357 14.06 -40.12 -13.39
CA MET A 357 15.09 -39.51 -14.23
C MET A 357 16.27 -38.95 -13.44
N ALA A 358 16.07 -38.63 -12.16
CA ALA A 358 17.05 -37.92 -11.33
C ALA A 358 17.70 -36.73 -12.06
N PRO A 359 16.91 -35.76 -12.55
CA PRO A 359 17.39 -34.75 -13.48
C PRO A 359 18.41 -33.80 -12.85
N ASP A 360 19.33 -33.29 -13.68
CA ASP A 360 20.29 -32.25 -13.30
C ASP A 360 19.68 -30.85 -13.36
N LEU A 361 18.62 -30.66 -14.16
CA LEU A 361 17.87 -29.41 -14.31
C LEU A 361 16.39 -29.68 -14.61
N ILE A 362 15.49 -28.89 -14.01
CA ILE A 362 14.07 -28.84 -14.39
C ILE A 362 13.78 -27.51 -15.09
N VAL A 363 13.20 -27.56 -16.28
CA VAL A 363 12.68 -26.40 -17.01
C VAL A 363 11.16 -26.42 -16.97
N ILE A 364 10.57 -25.41 -16.33
CA ILE A 364 9.12 -25.31 -16.16
C ILE A 364 8.61 -24.07 -16.88
N SER A 365 7.48 -24.20 -17.58
CA SER A 365 6.79 -23.07 -18.19
C SER A 365 5.41 -22.85 -17.56
N ASP A 366 4.73 -21.79 -17.98
CA ASP A 366 3.50 -21.25 -17.40
C ASP A 366 2.21 -21.73 -18.09
N LEU A 367 2.29 -22.81 -18.88
CA LEU A 367 1.11 -23.34 -19.56
C LEU A 367 0.23 -24.18 -18.62
N ASP A 368 -0.65 -23.49 -17.90
CA ASP A 368 -1.65 -24.10 -17.01
C ASP A 368 -2.87 -24.65 -17.79
N ARG A 369 -2.69 -25.81 -18.43
CA ARG A 369 -3.75 -26.54 -19.17
C ARG A 369 -4.97 -26.94 -18.32
N GLN A 370 -4.80 -27.13 -17.00
CA GLN A 370 -5.86 -27.61 -16.11
C GLN A 370 -6.46 -26.51 -15.22
N GLY A 371 -5.88 -25.31 -15.21
CA GLY A 371 -6.34 -24.19 -14.38
C GLY A 371 -6.10 -24.42 -12.89
N LEU A 372 -5.08 -25.18 -12.51
CA LEU A 372 -4.80 -25.52 -11.11
C LEU A 372 -3.96 -24.45 -10.39
N GLY A 373 -3.35 -23.53 -11.13
CA GLY A 373 -2.37 -22.57 -10.61
C GLY A 373 -1.23 -23.26 -9.87
N TYR A 374 -0.50 -22.49 -9.05
CA TYR A 374 0.68 -22.98 -8.33
C TYR A 374 0.39 -24.21 -7.45
N GLN A 375 -0.83 -24.35 -6.91
CA GLN A 375 -1.21 -25.49 -6.08
C GLN A 375 -1.07 -26.84 -6.83
N GLY A 376 -1.24 -26.85 -8.15
CA GLY A 376 -1.04 -28.04 -8.97
C GLY A 376 0.42 -28.54 -9.02
N ILE A 377 1.40 -27.69 -8.70
CA ILE A 377 2.84 -28.00 -8.74
C ILE A 377 3.56 -27.80 -7.39
N ALA A 378 2.92 -27.24 -6.38
CA ALA A 378 3.58 -26.83 -5.13
C ALA A 378 4.35 -27.97 -4.44
N GLN A 379 3.74 -29.16 -4.30
CA GLN A 379 4.38 -30.30 -3.64
C GLN A 379 5.59 -30.84 -4.42
N VAL A 380 5.51 -30.86 -5.75
CA VAL A 380 6.58 -31.39 -6.61
C VAL A 380 7.74 -30.40 -6.74
N ILE A 381 7.47 -29.09 -6.68
CA ILE A 381 8.53 -28.07 -6.57
C ILE A 381 9.26 -28.19 -5.23
N ALA A 382 8.54 -28.37 -4.12
CA ALA A 382 9.17 -28.59 -2.81
C ALA A 382 10.09 -29.82 -2.82
N LYS A 383 9.66 -30.91 -3.48
CA LYS A 383 10.48 -32.10 -3.68
C LYS A 383 11.75 -31.81 -4.51
N ALA A 384 11.65 -31.09 -5.62
CA ALA A 384 12.80 -30.72 -6.43
C ALA A 384 13.81 -29.87 -5.65
N LYS A 385 13.33 -28.91 -4.86
CA LYS A 385 14.15 -28.07 -3.99
C LYS A 385 14.86 -28.89 -2.91
N ALA A 386 14.15 -29.80 -2.25
CA ALA A 386 14.74 -30.70 -1.25
C ALA A 386 15.82 -31.64 -1.83
N ALA A 387 15.70 -32.00 -3.11
CA ALA A 387 16.71 -32.77 -3.84
C ALA A 387 17.87 -31.92 -4.39
N GLY A 388 17.87 -30.60 -4.18
CA GLY A 388 18.89 -29.68 -4.71
C GLY A 388 18.86 -29.53 -6.23
N ILE A 389 17.74 -29.86 -6.88
CA ILE A 389 17.59 -29.80 -8.34
C ILE A 389 17.26 -28.35 -8.75
N PRO A 390 18.10 -27.68 -9.56
CA PRO A 390 17.87 -26.30 -9.98
C PRO A 390 16.64 -26.17 -10.88
N LEU A 391 16.02 -24.98 -10.86
CA LEU A 391 14.86 -24.65 -11.69
C LEU A 391 15.20 -23.56 -12.71
N LEU A 392 14.73 -23.74 -13.94
CA LEU A 392 14.71 -22.72 -14.98
C LEU A 392 13.26 -22.42 -15.38
N LEU A 393 12.75 -21.28 -14.95
CA LEU A 393 11.40 -20.81 -15.24
C LEU A 393 11.37 -20.16 -16.63
N SER A 394 10.40 -20.55 -17.46
CA SER A 394 10.25 -20.06 -18.83
C SER A 394 8.84 -19.52 -19.03
N ASN A 395 8.70 -18.24 -19.32
CA ASN A 395 7.39 -17.65 -19.60
C ASN A 395 6.97 -17.84 -21.08
N TYR A 396 5.68 -18.03 -21.31
CA TYR A 396 4.99 -18.25 -22.60
C TYR A 396 3.88 -17.22 -22.82
N ARG A 397 3.22 -16.73 -21.77
CA ARG A 397 2.12 -15.76 -21.88
C ARG A 397 2.62 -14.30 -21.91
N ARG A 398 1.73 -13.40 -22.32
CA ARG A 398 1.97 -11.94 -22.28
C ARG A 398 2.09 -11.37 -20.87
N GLU A 399 1.54 -12.07 -19.89
CA GLU A 399 1.47 -11.67 -18.48
C GLU A 399 1.89 -12.84 -17.60
N ALA A 400 2.38 -12.53 -16.39
CA ALA A 400 2.76 -13.56 -15.43
C ALA A 400 1.56 -14.43 -15.06
N SER A 401 1.73 -15.75 -15.14
CA SER A 401 0.65 -16.67 -14.78
C SER A 401 0.55 -16.89 -13.27
N PRO A 402 -0.65 -17.21 -12.76
CA PRO A 402 -0.83 -17.70 -11.39
C PRO A 402 -0.04 -18.98 -11.06
N LEU A 403 0.37 -19.75 -12.07
CA LEU A 403 1.17 -20.97 -11.90
C LEU A 403 2.60 -20.63 -11.43
N LEU A 404 3.26 -19.65 -12.06
CA LEU A 404 4.67 -19.32 -11.77
C LEU A 404 4.85 -18.10 -10.86
N ALA A 405 3.81 -17.28 -10.63
CA ALA A 405 3.90 -16.09 -9.80
C ALA A 405 4.51 -16.32 -8.41
N PRO A 406 4.15 -17.39 -7.65
CA PRO A 406 4.78 -17.65 -6.36
C PRO A 406 6.29 -17.97 -6.46
N LEU A 407 6.74 -18.57 -7.55
CA LEU A 407 8.16 -18.88 -7.77
C LEU A 407 8.96 -17.63 -8.12
N TYR A 408 8.39 -16.71 -8.90
CA TYR A 408 9.01 -15.39 -9.13
C TYR A 408 9.16 -14.63 -7.81
N LEU A 409 8.12 -14.62 -6.97
CA LEU A 409 8.16 -13.99 -5.66
C LEU A 409 9.19 -14.65 -4.73
N GLU A 410 9.31 -15.99 -4.73
CA GLU A 410 10.33 -16.71 -3.97
C GLU A 410 11.75 -16.32 -4.44
N MET A 411 11.94 -16.11 -5.74
CA MET A 411 13.19 -15.57 -6.30
C MET A 411 13.40 -14.08 -6.04
N GLY A 412 12.49 -13.37 -5.37
CA GLY A 412 12.64 -11.93 -5.13
C GLY A 412 12.31 -11.05 -6.34
N LEU A 413 11.50 -11.56 -7.27
CA LEU A 413 11.17 -10.92 -8.54
C LEU A 413 9.75 -10.34 -8.57
N VAL A 414 9.59 -9.26 -9.35
CA VAL A 414 8.31 -8.69 -9.76
C VAL A 414 8.20 -8.75 -11.28
N PRO A 415 7.25 -9.53 -11.83
CA PRO A 415 7.08 -9.64 -13.27
C PRO A 415 6.17 -8.54 -13.84
N TRP A 416 6.40 -8.18 -15.10
CA TRP A 416 5.62 -7.20 -15.87
C TRP A 416 5.41 -7.68 -17.30
N GLY A 417 4.19 -7.57 -17.83
CA GLY A 417 3.91 -7.89 -19.22
C GLY A 417 4.71 -7.04 -20.21
N ASN A 418 5.08 -7.63 -21.34
CA ASN A 418 5.93 -6.99 -22.37
C ASN A 418 5.19 -6.71 -23.70
N TYR A 419 3.86 -6.84 -23.71
CA TYR A 419 3.05 -6.67 -24.93
C TYR A 419 3.18 -5.28 -25.56
N TRP A 420 3.11 -4.24 -24.72
CA TRP A 420 3.16 -2.84 -25.16
C TRP A 420 4.58 -2.29 -25.23
N SER A 421 5.40 -2.56 -24.21
CA SER A 421 6.77 -2.05 -24.10
C SER A 421 7.71 -2.69 -25.13
N LYS A 422 7.52 -3.98 -25.45
CA LYS A 422 8.32 -4.74 -26.43
C LYS A 422 9.83 -4.61 -26.17
N LEU A 423 10.20 -4.68 -24.91
CA LEU A 423 11.56 -4.61 -24.41
C LEU A 423 12.37 -5.76 -24.98
N LYS A 424 13.56 -5.43 -25.47
CA LYS A 424 14.50 -6.37 -26.08
C LYS A 424 15.94 -5.93 -25.86
N VAL A 425 16.86 -6.83 -26.20
CA VAL A 425 18.28 -6.55 -26.25
C VAL A 425 18.71 -6.38 -27.70
N SER A 426 19.32 -5.24 -28.01
CA SER A 426 19.88 -4.96 -29.32
C SER A 426 21.33 -4.51 -29.19
N ASN A 427 22.25 -5.38 -29.62
CA ASN A 427 23.69 -5.17 -29.66
C ASN A 427 24.25 -4.58 -28.35
N LEU A 428 23.81 -5.14 -27.21
CA LEU A 428 24.22 -4.67 -25.89
C LEU A 428 25.63 -5.16 -25.60
N ALA A 429 26.57 -4.23 -25.43
CA ALA A 429 27.95 -4.54 -25.10
C ALA A 429 28.05 -5.21 -23.72
N VAL A 430 28.89 -6.24 -23.60
CA VAL A 430 29.12 -6.93 -22.31
C VAL A 430 29.70 -5.97 -21.27
N SER A 431 30.51 -4.99 -21.69
CA SER A 431 31.01 -3.93 -20.80
C SER A 431 29.89 -3.12 -20.14
N THR A 432 28.75 -2.94 -20.84
CA THR A 432 27.56 -2.27 -20.29
C THR A 432 26.84 -3.16 -19.28
N ILE A 433 26.79 -4.48 -19.52
CA ILE A 433 26.23 -5.45 -18.56
C ILE A 433 27.10 -5.54 -17.30
N MET A 434 28.43 -5.43 -17.46
CA MET A 434 29.39 -5.41 -16.35
C MET A 434 29.39 -4.10 -15.55
N ALA A 435 28.83 -3.01 -16.09
CA ALA A 435 28.72 -1.75 -15.35
C ALA A 435 27.81 -1.92 -14.12
N PRO A 436 27.97 -1.12 -13.06
CA PRO A 436 27.13 -1.19 -11.87
C PRO A 436 25.64 -1.13 -12.19
N ASP A 437 24.81 -1.90 -11.47
CA ASP A 437 23.36 -1.88 -11.68
C ASP A 437 22.81 -0.47 -11.40
N PRO A 438 22.20 0.20 -12.39
CA PRO A 438 21.79 1.60 -12.24
C PRO A 438 20.68 1.78 -11.19
N GLN A 439 19.83 0.76 -10.96
CA GLN A 439 18.78 0.83 -9.94
C GLN A 439 19.40 0.75 -8.54
N LEU A 440 20.35 -0.17 -8.32
CA LEU A 440 21.05 -0.25 -7.03
C LEU A 440 21.94 0.96 -6.76
N MET A 441 22.57 1.53 -7.80
CA MET A 441 23.32 2.77 -7.66
C MET A 441 22.44 3.98 -7.32
N ALA A 442 21.19 4.01 -7.79
CA ALA A 442 20.23 5.04 -7.36
C ALA A 442 19.90 4.91 -5.87
N VAL A 443 19.78 3.68 -5.34
CA VAL A 443 19.59 3.43 -3.90
C VAL A 443 20.84 3.84 -3.12
N ASP A 444 22.05 3.48 -3.57
CA ASP A 444 23.30 3.90 -2.89
C ASP A 444 23.45 5.42 -2.88
N THR A 445 23.10 6.09 -3.99
CA THR A 445 23.09 7.56 -4.10
C THR A 445 22.16 8.19 -3.09
N LEU A 446 20.90 7.70 -2.99
CA LEU A 446 19.94 8.15 -1.98
C LEU A 446 20.51 7.98 -0.56
N LEU A 447 21.03 6.79 -0.24
CA LEU A 447 21.56 6.49 1.09
C LEU A 447 22.80 7.34 1.43
N SER A 448 23.67 7.62 0.46
CA SER A 448 24.80 8.54 0.65
C SER A 448 24.33 9.97 0.88
N ASN A 449 23.32 10.42 0.13
CA ASN A 449 22.75 11.75 0.30
C ASN A 449 22.07 11.90 1.68
N LEU A 450 21.38 10.87 2.18
CA LEU A 450 20.81 10.87 3.53
C LEU A 450 21.90 10.93 4.61
N LYS A 451 22.98 10.16 4.43
CA LYS A 451 24.16 10.15 5.32
C LYS A 451 24.83 11.52 5.41
N GLU A 452 24.96 12.20 4.27
CA GLU A 452 25.63 13.50 4.16
C GLU A 452 24.71 14.69 4.45
N GLY A 453 23.39 14.47 4.56
CA GLY A 453 22.40 15.56 4.62
C GLY A 453 22.34 16.38 3.33
N LYS A 454 22.66 15.76 2.19
CA LYS A 454 22.76 16.41 0.89
C LYS A 454 21.41 16.41 0.18
N PHE A 455 20.67 17.50 0.35
CA PHE A 455 19.40 17.74 -0.33
C PHE A 455 19.16 19.24 -0.51
N SER A 456 18.50 19.61 -1.61
CA SER A 456 17.99 20.96 -1.81
C SER A 456 16.52 20.89 -2.18
N THR A 457 15.67 21.61 -1.46
CA THR A 457 14.24 21.71 -1.77
C THR A 457 13.99 22.43 -3.10
N GLN A 458 14.96 23.18 -3.65
CA GLN A 458 14.87 23.74 -5.00
C GLN A 458 14.73 22.67 -6.09
N TRP A 459 15.23 21.45 -5.84
CA TRP A 459 15.02 20.32 -6.75
C TRP A 459 13.55 19.93 -6.89
N LEU A 460 12.67 20.42 -6.00
CA LEU A 460 11.24 20.15 -6.01
C LEU A 460 10.44 21.29 -6.66
N ASP A 461 11.05 22.38 -7.11
CA ASP A 461 10.32 23.56 -7.61
C ASP A 461 9.54 23.29 -8.90
N ALA A 462 10.01 22.36 -9.72
CA ALA A 462 9.31 21.92 -10.93
C ALA A 462 8.18 20.91 -10.65
N CYS A 463 7.99 20.46 -9.40
CA CYS A 463 6.90 19.57 -9.02
C CYS A 463 5.59 20.35 -8.87
N SER A 464 4.54 19.93 -9.61
CA SER A 464 3.21 20.55 -9.62
C SER A 464 2.15 19.78 -8.81
N GLY A 465 2.56 18.75 -8.08
CA GLY A 465 1.69 17.89 -7.27
C GLY A 465 2.50 17.15 -6.20
N ASN A 466 1.87 16.16 -5.56
CA ASN A 466 2.53 15.29 -4.60
C ASN A 466 3.86 14.76 -5.18
N PHE A 467 4.95 14.90 -4.43
CA PHE A 467 6.29 14.54 -4.86
C PHE A 467 6.41 13.08 -5.30
N LEU A 468 5.59 12.16 -4.76
CA LEU A 468 5.51 10.77 -5.19
C LEU A 468 5.22 10.63 -6.69
N ASN A 469 4.47 11.58 -7.25
CA ASN A 469 4.07 11.61 -8.67
C ASN A 469 4.87 12.64 -9.49
N CYS A 470 5.85 13.31 -8.89
CA CYS A 470 6.67 14.29 -9.60
C CYS A 470 7.66 13.59 -10.54
N GLY A 471 7.54 13.83 -11.84
CA GLY A 471 8.44 13.32 -12.87
C GLY A 471 9.12 14.46 -13.65
N GLY A 472 10.18 14.14 -14.39
CA GLY A 472 10.84 15.09 -15.31
C GLY A 472 11.73 16.15 -14.65
N VAL A 473 12.12 15.97 -13.38
CA VAL A 473 13.11 16.82 -12.70
C VAL A 473 14.38 16.02 -12.45
N ASP A 474 15.37 16.20 -13.33
CA ASP A 474 16.54 15.32 -13.41
C ASP A 474 17.31 15.24 -12.08
N GLU A 475 17.56 16.37 -11.41
CA GLU A 475 18.27 16.38 -10.13
C GLU A 475 17.51 15.65 -9.03
N PHE A 476 16.21 15.92 -8.84
CA PHE A 476 15.41 15.23 -7.81
C PHE A 476 15.29 13.73 -8.09
N ASN A 477 15.08 13.37 -9.35
CA ASN A 477 14.96 11.98 -9.77
C ASN A 477 16.24 11.20 -9.49
N VAL A 478 17.39 11.73 -9.89
CA VAL A 478 18.69 11.08 -9.74
C VAL A 478 19.15 11.07 -8.28
N GLN A 479 18.98 12.17 -7.55
CA GLN A 479 19.53 12.31 -6.20
C GLN A 479 18.65 11.70 -5.09
N PHE A 480 17.35 11.51 -5.35
CA PHE A 480 16.41 11.01 -4.33
C PHE A 480 15.41 9.98 -4.88
N LYS A 481 14.56 10.38 -5.84
CA LYS A 481 13.32 9.66 -6.15
C LYS A 481 13.55 8.28 -6.75
N ASN A 482 14.52 8.07 -7.64
CA ASN A 482 14.75 6.75 -8.24
C ASN A 482 15.11 5.67 -7.20
N GLY A 483 16.00 6.00 -6.25
CA GLY A 483 16.35 5.09 -5.16
C GLY A 483 15.19 4.87 -4.18
N ALA A 484 14.43 5.94 -3.90
CA ALA A 484 13.31 5.88 -2.97
C ALA A 484 12.14 5.06 -3.55
N ASP A 485 11.85 5.23 -4.83
CA ASP A 485 10.84 4.44 -5.57
C ASP A 485 11.20 2.96 -5.60
N TRP A 486 12.48 2.60 -5.75
CA TRP A 486 12.91 1.20 -5.70
C TRP A 486 12.59 0.57 -4.34
N LEU A 487 12.99 1.22 -3.23
CA LEU A 487 12.73 0.74 -1.87
C LEU A 487 11.22 0.68 -1.57
N ARG A 488 10.49 1.71 -1.99
CA ARG A 488 9.04 1.78 -1.84
C ARG A 488 8.35 0.65 -2.57
N ASN A 489 8.67 0.42 -3.84
CA ASN A 489 8.08 -0.66 -4.64
C ASN A 489 8.40 -2.04 -4.07
N ALA A 490 9.60 -2.24 -3.50
CA ALA A 490 9.96 -3.45 -2.78
C ALA A 490 9.04 -3.68 -1.56
N ALA A 491 8.79 -2.65 -0.74
CA ALA A 491 7.86 -2.72 0.39
C ALA A 491 6.40 -2.97 -0.06
N ILE A 492 5.94 -2.29 -1.12
CA ILE A 492 4.59 -2.50 -1.69
C ILE A 492 4.41 -3.95 -2.13
N THR A 493 5.43 -4.52 -2.78
CA THR A 493 5.41 -5.89 -3.30
C THR A 493 5.23 -6.89 -2.16
N LEU A 494 6.00 -6.74 -1.09
CA LEU A 494 5.93 -7.63 0.07
C LEU A 494 4.62 -7.48 0.85
N ASP A 495 4.10 -6.25 0.97
CA ASP A 495 2.78 -6.02 1.57
C ASP A 495 1.67 -6.72 0.78
N LYS A 496 1.69 -6.63 -0.57
CA LYS A 496 0.75 -7.34 -1.45
C LYS A 496 0.88 -8.86 -1.38
N ALA A 497 2.02 -9.37 -0.95
CA ALA A 497 2.23 -10.80 -0.71
C ALA A 497 1.90 -11.23 0.72
N GLY A 498 1.57 -10.29 1.63
CA GLY A 498 1.40 -10.59 3.05
C GLY A 498 2.68 -11.04 3.75
N ILE A 499 3.85 -10.63 3.24
CA ILE A 499 5.17 -11.04 3.75
C ILE A 499 5.82 -9.88 4.49
N SER A 500 6.23 -10.10 5.75
CA SER A 500 7.06 -9.13 6.47
C SER A 500 8.47 -9.08 5.87
N PRO A 501 9.00 -7.89 5.55
CA PRO A 501 10.40 -7.73 5.15
C PRO A 501 11.40 -8.27 6.19
N PHE A 502 11.01 -8.28 7.47
CA PHE A 502 11.85 -8.73 8.59
C PHE A 502 11.80 -10.24 8.82
N ALA A 503 10.76 -10.91 8.30
CA ALA A 503 10.61 -12.36 8.41
C ALA A 503 11.11 -13.11 7.17
N ARG A 504 11.66 -12.39 6.19
CA ARG A 504 12.12 -12.96 4.92
C ARG A 504 13.63 -13.21 4.96
N ASP A 505 14.02 -14.45 4.77
CA ASP A 505 15.42 -14.86 4.75
C ASP A 505 16.23 -14.16 3.65
N GLY A 506 17.47 -13.79 3.99
CA GLY A 506 18.43 -13.22 3.05
C GLY A 506 18.12 -11.80 2.59
N LEU A 507 17.23 -11.07 3.26
CA LEU A 507 16.93 -9.66 2.96
C LEU A 507 17.64 -8.76 3.97
N ALA A 508 18.50 -7.85 3.50
CA ALA A 508 19.32 -6.99 4.35
C ALA A 508 19.13 -5.50 4.02
N LEU A 509 19.06 -5.16 2.73
CA LEU A 509 18.92 -3.79 2.24
C LEU A 509 17.59 -3.16 2.67
N LEU A 510 16.48 -3.86 2.41
CA LEU A 510 15.15 -3.32 2.66
C LEU A 510 14.83 -3.19 4.17
N PRO A 511 15.05 -4.20 5.03
CA PRO A 511 14.82 -4.07 6.48
C PRO A 511 15.64 -2.95 7.13
N ALA A 512 16.93 -2.82 6.78
CA ALA A 512 17.76 -1.74 7.26
C ALA A 512 17.21 -0.36 6.84
N SER A 513 16.75 -0.24 5.60
CA SER A 513 16.17 1.00 5.07
C SER A 513 14.81 1.32 5.70
N LEU A 514 13.99 0.31 6.01
CA LEU A 514 12.72 0.46 6.72
C LEU A 514 12.94 0.96 8.15
N LEU A 515 13.92 0.39 8.88
CA LEU A 515 14.25 0.90 10.22
C LEU A 515 14.85 2.31 10.17
N LEU A 516 15.58 2.66 9.10
CA LEU A 516 16.03 4.04 8.89
C LEU A 516 14.84 4.99 8.71
N ALA A 517 13.85 4.57 7.91
CA ALA A 517 12.60 5.32 7.73
C ALA A 517 11.83 5.46 9.06
N ASP A 518 11.70 4.38 9.84
CA ASP A 518 11.07 4.40 11.17
C ASP A 518 11.80 5.35 12.14
N LYS A 519 13.14 5.33 12.13
CA LYS A 519 13.97 6.25 12.92
C LYS A 519 13.76 7.71 12.52
N TYR A 520 13.69 8.01 11.23
CA TYR A 520 13.39 9.37 10.77
C TYR A 520 11.94 9.76 11.08
N ARG A 521 10.99 8.83 10.94
CA ARG A 521 9.58 9.03 11.28
C ARG A 521 9.38 9.39 12.75
N ALA A 522 10.08 8.70 13.64
CA ALA A 522 10.06 8.97 15.07
C ALA A 522 10.65 10.34 15.45
N ALA A 523 11.39 10.98 14.55
CA ALA A 523 12.01 12.29 14.74
C ALA A 523 11.34 13.42 13.93
N ILE A 524 10.24 13.13 13.21
CA ILE A 524 9.46 14.16 12.52
C ILE A 524 8.86 15.12 13.57
N ASP A 525 8.95 16.41 13.26
CA ASP A 525 8.44 17.51 14.07
C ASP A 525 7.86 18.58 13.13
N TYR A 526 6.54 18.53 12.96
CA TYR A 526 5.79 19.40 12.08
C TYR A 526 5.51 20.76 12.74
N PRO A 527 5.42 21.86 11.97
CA PRO A 527 5.66 21.94 10.52
C PRO A 527 7.16 21.94 10.19
N ILE A 528 7.51 21.43 9.00
CA ILE A 528 8.87 21.52 8.44
C ILE A 528 8.86 22.58 7.35
N ALA A 529 9.67 23.63 7.52
CA ALA A 529 9.80 24.73 6.58
C ALA A 529 10.60 24.35 5.33
N TRP A 530 10.39 25.08 4.23
CA TRP A 530 11.03 24.83 2.93
C TRP A 530 12.57 24.88 2.98
N ASP A 531 13.16 25.64 3.90
CA ASP A 531 14.59 25.82 4.08
C ASP A 531 15.22 24.82 5.06
N GLU A 532 14.41 24.01 5.77
CA GLU A 532 14.87 22.91 6.61
C GLU A 532 15.23 21.66 5.78
N HIS A 533 16.16 21.79 4.83
CA HIS A 533 16.45 20.78 3.81
C HIS A 533 16.68 19.36 4.34
N GLN A 534 17.41 19.22 5.46
CA GLN A 534 17.71 17.90 6.04
C GLN A 534 16.48 17.28 6.70
N ALA A 535 15.70 18.05 7.47
CA ALA A 535 14.46 17.57 8.07
C ALA A 535 13.44 17.20 6.98
N TRP A 536 13.36 18.01 5.93
CA TRP A 536 12.53 17.76 4.75
C TRP A 536 12.90 16.44 4.06
N GLN A 537 14.18 16.24 3.77
CA GLN A 537 14.68 15.01 3.13
C GLN A 537 14.35 13.77 3.97
N ARG A 538 14.54 13.85 5.29
CA ARG A 538 14.28 12.75 6.23
C ARG A 538 12.79 12.42 6.35
N ALA A 539 11.93 13.43 6.48
CA ALA A 539 10.48 13.25 6.52
C ALA A 539 9.97 12.67 5.19
N MET A 540 10.44 13.20 4.06
CA MET A 540 10.09 12.69 2.73
C MET A 540 10.52 11.24 2.54
N PHE A 541 11.70 10.83 3.00
CA PHE A 541 12.15 9.43 2.95
C PHE A 541 11.29 8.53 3.87
N ALA A 542 10.97 8.99 5.07
CA ALA A 542 10.15 8.26 6.03
C ALA A 542 8.73 7.98 5.52
N ASP A 543 8.15 8.91 4.76
CA ASP A 543 6.84 8.75 4.10
C ASP A 543 6.91 7.96 2.80
N TRP A 544 8.05 7.99 2.11
CA TRP A 544 8.24 7.19 0.90
C TRP A 544 8.21 5.69 1.22
N LEU A 545 8.82 5.32 2.35
CA LEU A 545 9.11 3.93 2.72
C LEU A 545 8.37 3.51 4.00
N VAL A 546 7.18 2.94 3.78
CA VAL A 546 6.35 2.28 4.81
C VAL A 546 6.10 0.85 4.36
N SER A 547 6.13 -0.12 5.28
CA SER A 547 5.62 -1.49 5.08
C SER A 547 4.61 -1.79 6.18
N TYR A 548 3.43 -2.27 5.77
CA TYR A 548 2.32 -2.54 6.68
C TYR A 548 2.28 -4.02 7.12
N ALA A 549 2.73 -4.95 6.28
CA ALA A 549 2.67 -6.40 6.53
C ALA A 549 3.72 -6.89 7.54
N ARG A 550 3.91 -6.17 8.65
CA ARG A 550 4.85 -6.51 9.73
C ARG A 550 4.21 -6.36 11.11
N VAL A 551 4.84 -6.98 12.10
CA VAL A 551 4.30 -7.09 13.46
C VAL A 551 4.51 -5.80 14.26
N ARG A 552 5.63 -5.12 14.06
CA ARG A 552 5.98 -3.91 14.81
C ARG A 552 6.30 -2.78 13.86
N ASN A 553 5.40 -1.81 13.74
CA ASN A 553 5.67 -0.55 13.06
C ASN A 553 5.40 0.56 14.08
N PRO A 554 6.42 1.26 14.62
CA PRO A 554 6.20 2.25 15.67
C PRO A 554 5.22 3.35 15.26
N ALA A 555 4.41 3.81 16.21
CA ALA A 555 3.57 4.98 16.02
C ALA A 555 4.44 6.19 15.66
N GLN A 556 4.04 6.95 14.63
CA GLN A 556 4.62 8.28 14.40
C GLN A 556 4.16 9.21 15.53
N PRO A 557 5.08 9.82 16.30
CA PRO A 557 4.69 10.66 17.44
C PRO A 557 3.92 11.92 17.04
N ASP A 558 4.36 12.59 15.97
CA ASP A 558 3.73 13.80 15.45
C ASP A 558 3.03 13.53 14.13
N LEU A 559 1.71 13.46 14.15
CA LEU A 559 0.86 13.23 12.98
C LEU A 559 0.46 14.53 12.26
N GLY A 560 0.74 15.69 12.86
CA GLY A 560 0.50 17.00 12.25
C GLY A 560 -0.95 17.24 11.80
N GLU A 561 -1.12 17.88 10.63
CA GLU A 561 -2.44 18.29 10.13
C GLU A 561 -3.38 17.13 9.76
N TYR A 562 -2.86 15.90 9.75
CA TYR A 562 -3.68 14.69 9.56
C TYR A 562 -4.70 14.53 10.69
N VAL A 563 -4.36 14.94 11.93
CA VAL A 563 -5.20 14.67 13.11
C VAL A 563 -5.71 15.91 13.82
N VAL A 564 -5.08 17.07 13.63
CA VAL A 564 -5.52 18.35 14.22
C VAL A 564 -5.70 19.43 13.15
N ASP A 565 -6.34 20.55 13.50
CA ASP A 565 -6.44 21.67 12.54
C ASP A 565 -5.04 22.25 12.24
N ARG A 566 -4.79 22.70 11.00
CA ARG A 566 -3.49 23.27 10.60
C ARG A 566 -3.06 24.45 11.47
N SER A 567 -4.01 25.18 12.07
CA SER A 567 -3.73 26.29 12.99
C SER A 567 -3.25 25.83 14.37
N GLN A 568 -3.30 24.53 14.65
CA GLN A 568 -2.85 23.88 15.88
C GLN A 568 -1.55 23.09 15.69
N VAL A 569 -0.96 23.11 14.49
CA VAL A 569 0.31 22.41 14.21
C VAL A 569 1.47 23.37 14.51
N PHE A 570 2.15 23.12 15.62
CA PHE A 570 3.30 23.91 16.07
C PHE A 570 4.52 23.02 16.34
N LYS A 571 5.70 23.59 16.08
CA LYS A 571 6.98 22.93 16.29
C LYS A 571 7.18 22.57 17.76
N GLY A 572 7.52 21.32 18.05
CA GLY A 572 7.76 20.79 19.39
C GLY A 572 6.52 20.31 20.14
N ASP A 573 5.31 20.54 19.62
CA ASP A 573 4.07 20.16 20.30
C ASP A 573 3.68 18.69 20.06
N GLN A 574 4.19 18.06 18.98
CA GLN A 574 3.86 16.70 18.53
C GLN A 574 2.34 16.46 18.45
N ALA A 575 1.71 16.84 17.33
CA ALA A 575 0.27 16.70 17.18
C ALA A 575 -0.16 15.23 17.22
N HIS A 576 -0.95 14.87 18.23
CA HIS A 576 -1.42 13.51 18.49
C HIS A 576 -2.83 13.54 19.14
N TYR A 577 -3.38 12.36 19.42
CA TYR A 577 -4.66 12.17 20.11
C TYR A 577 -4.56 10.98 21.06
N ALA A 578 -5.42 10.95 22.09
CA ALA A 578 -5.48 9.83 23.02
C ALA A 578 -5.99 8.55 22.35
N TYR A 579 -5.28 7.44 22.53
CA TYR A 579 -5.64 6.14 21.97
C TYR A 579 -6.66 5.43 22.87
N PRO A 580 -7.89 5.15 22.38
CA PRO A 580 -8.86 4.35 23.12
C PRO A 580 -8.45 2.86 23.16
N ASP A 581 -9.12 2.09 24.02
CA ASP A 581 -8.90 0.64 24.09
C ASP A 581 -9.22 -0.07 22.77
N VAL A 582 -8.44 -1.12 22.50
CA VAL A 582 -8.68 -2.03 21.38
C VAL A 582 -9.69 -3.12 21.75
N ILE A 583 -10.40 -3.59 20.73
CA ILE A 583 -11.43 -4.61 20.84
C ILE A 583 -11.19 -5.76 19.86
N SER A 584 -12.00 -6.81 20.02
CA SER A 584 -12.27 -7.79 18.98
C SER A 584 -13.71 -7.62 18.51
N ASP A 585 -13.93 -7.70 17.20
CA ASP A 585 -15.24 -7.49 16.58
C ASP A 585 -15.42 -8.45 15.39
N SER A 586 -16.65 -8.66 14.94
CA SER A 586 -16.91 -9.46 13.74
C SER A 586 -18.08 -8.85 12.98
N ARG A 587 -17.91 -8.69 11.67
CA ARG A 587 -18.88 -8.00 10.83
C ARG A 587 -19.01 -8.65 9.46
N ARG A 588 -20.24 -8.61 8.99
CA ARG A 588 -20.58 -8.77 7.58
C ARG A 588 -20.33 -7.46 6.86
N ILE A 589 -19.47 -7.49 5.85
CA ILE A 589 -19.15 -6.31 5.03
C ILE A 589 -19.61 -6.60 3.61
N SER A 590 -20.43 -5.70 3.07
CA SER A 590 -21.03 -5.86 1.75
C SER A 590 -20.94 -4.59 0.93
N VAL A 591 -20.78 -4.77 -0.38
CA VAL A 591 -20.92 -3.70 -1.37
C VAL A 591 -21.96 -4.12 -2.40
N PRO A 592 -22.73 -3.17 -2.96
CA PRO A 592 -23.83 -3.53 -3.85
C PRO A 592 -23.36 -4.01 -5.24
N TYR A 593 -22.11 -3.71 -5.62
CA TYR A 593 -21.50 -4.05 -6.92
C TYR A 593 -20.01 -4.34 -6.81
N SER A 594 -19.43 -4.95 -7.84
CA SER A 594 -17.99 -5.21 -7.95
C SER A 594 -17.16 -3.93 -8.10
N GLY A 595 -15.92 -3.96 -7.63
CA GLY A 595 -14.96 -2.85 -7.75
C GLY A 595 -15.25 -1.67 -6.82
N GLN A 596 -15.88 -1.92 -5.68
CA GLN A 596 -16.27 -0.89 -4.70
C GLN A 596 -15.47 -1.04 -3.41
N TRP A 597 -15.27 0.06 -2.69
CA TRP A 597 -14.79 0.01 -1.30
C TRP A 597 -15.84 0.60 -0.35
N THR A 598 -15.80 0.18 0.91
CA THR A 598 -16.76 0.64 1.93
C THR A 598 -16.14 0.70 3.32
N SER A 599 -16.64 1.60 4.16
CA SER A 599 -16.25 1.68 5.58
C SER A 599 -16.62 0.42 6.35
N THR A 600 -15.68 -0.02 7.20
CA THR A 600 -15.92 -1.12 8.15
C THR A 600 -16.42 -0.61 9.50
N GLY A 601 -16.31 0.69 9.76
CA GLY A 601 -16.45 1.29 11.10
C GLY A 601 -15.31 0.95 12.06
N TRP A 602 -14.28 0.21 11.61
CA TRP A 602 -13.08 -0.05 12.39
C TRP A 602 -12.01 0.99 12.16
N TYR A 603 -11.17 1.16 13.17
CA TYR A 603 -10.07 2.10 13.16
C TYR A 603 -8.78 1.41 13.61
N ALA A 604 -7.71 1.66 12.86
CA ALA A 604 -6.36 1.24 13.16
C ALA A 604 -5.67 2.29 14.04
N LEU A 605 -5.24 1.92 15.25
CA LEU A 605 -4.45 2.83 16.08
C LEU A 605 -2.98 2.85 15.63
N PRO A 606 -2.30 4.00 15.69
CA PRO A 606 -0.89 4.11 15.33
C PRO A 606 -0.03 3.11 16.11
N GLY A 607 0.78 2.36 15.38
CA GLY A 607 1.68 1.32 15.87
C GLY A 607 1.06 0.11 16.57
N GLN A 608 -0.27 0.03 16.58
CA GLN A 608 -0.99 -1.10 17.14
C GLN A 608 -1.14 -2.23 16.12
N ARG A 609 -0.85 -3.47 16.54
CA ARG A 609 -1.06 -4.66 15.71
C ARG A 609 -2.55 -4.95 15.54
N ILE A 610 -2.94 -5.14 14.30
CA ILE A 610 -4.29 -5.53 13.89
C ILE A 610 -4.22 -6.89 13.19
N THR A 611 -5.25 -7.70 13.39
CA THR A 611 -5.45 -8.92 12.60
C THR A 611 -6.87 -8.98 12.06
N LEU A 612 -7.00 -9.11 10.75
CA LEU A 612 -8.27 -9.36 10.07
C LEU A 612 -8.27 -10.78 9.52
N SER A 613 -9.36 -11.50 9.76
CA SER A 613 -9.54 -12.90 9.36
C SER A 613 -10.86 -13.07 8.64
N ARG A 614 -10.84 -13.64 7.43
CA ARG A 614 -12.08 -14.05 6.77
C ARG A 614 -12.58 -15.35 7.37
N THR A 615 -13.82 -15.33 7.80
CA THR A 615 -14.53 -16.48 8.37
C THR A 615 -15.45 -17.16 7.36
N ASP A 616 -15.63 -16.53 6.20
CA ASP A 616 -16.34 -17.08 5.05
C ASP A 616 -15.39 -17.68 3.99
N THR A 617 -15.98 -18.34 2.99
CA THR A 617 -15.28 -18.88 1.81
C THR A 617 -15.84 -18.33 0.50
N ALA A 618 -16.49 -17.17 0.51
CA ALA A 618 -17.07 -16.56 -0.67
C ALA A 618 -15.99 -16.24 -1.71
N ASP A 619 -16.33 -16.41 -2.99
CA ASP A 619 -15.42 -16.13 -4.10
C ASP A 619 -15.45 -14.63 -4.46
N VAL A 620 -15.04 -13.83 -3.47
CA VAL A 620 -14.93 -12.37 -3.52
C VAL A 620 -13.49 -12.03 -3.17
N SER A 621 -12.82 -11.29 -4.05
CA SER A 621 -11.54 -10.66 -3.76
C SER A 621 -11.77 -9.54 -2.75
N ALA A 622 -11.01 -9.55 -1.65
CA ALA A 622 -11.06 -8.53 -0.63
C ALA A 622 -9.66 -7.95 -0.43
N THR A 623 -9.54 -6.62 -0.48
CA THR A 623 -8.29 -5.91 -0.17
C THR A 623 -8.53 -4.91 0.95
N ILE A 624 -7.71 -4.97 1.98
CA ILE A 624 -7.76 -4.03 3.09
C ILE A 624 -7.21 -2.69 2.60
N ARG A 625 -7.97 -1.64 2.87
CA ARG A 625 -7.61 -0.26 2.62
C ARG A 625 -7.53 0.51 3.94
N LEU A 626 -6.52 1.35 4.09
CA LEU A 626 -6.38 2.28 5.21
C LEU A 626 -6.53 3.70 4.68
N ASN A 627 -7.30 4.54 5.37
CA ASN A 627 -7.55 5.93 5.02
C ASN A 627 -8.21 6.16 3.64
N TYR A 628 -8.67 7.39 3.41
CA TYR A 628 -9.46 7.79 2.24
C TYR A 628 -8.81 8.89 1.37
N HIS A 629 -7.76 9.54 1.89
CA HIS A 629 -7.06 10.68 1.29
C HIS A 629 -6.61 10.45 -0.17
N ARG A 630 -6.81 11.46 -1.02
CA ARG A 630 -6.20 11.51 -2.36
C ARG A 630 -4.76 12.05 -2.29
N PRO A 631 -3.86 11.69 -3.22
CA PRO A 631 -2.44 12.00 -3.11
C PRO A 631 -2.08 13.49 -2.88
N ASN A 632 -2.79 14.44 -3.49
CA ASN A 632 -2.43 15.85 -3.40
C ASN A 632 -2.97 16.59 -2.16
N THR A 633 -3.60 15.90 -1.20
CA THR A 633 -4.21 16.53 -0.01
C THR A 633 -3.20 17.09 1.01
N ASN A 634 -1.95 16.63 1.01
CA ASN A 634 -0.91 17.18 1.89
C ASN A 634 -0.43 18.60 1.51
N ARG A 635 -0.51 18.96 0.23
CA ARG A 635 -0.16 20.29 -0.32
C ARG A 635 1.24 20.85 -0.01
N ALA A 636 2.21 20.04 0.46
CA ALA A 636 3.58 20.51 0.68
C ALA A 636 4.25 21.11 -0.58
N TYR A 637 3.92 20.61 -1.78
CA TYR A 637 4.45 21.13 -3.04
C TYR A 637 3.99 22.57 -3.35
N GLU A 638 2.73 22.89 -3.01
CA GLU A 638 2.09 24.18 -3.28
C GLU A 638 2.41 25.18 -2.17
N GLN A 639 2.28 24.74 -0.91
CA GLN A 639 2.38 25.61 0.26
C GLN A 639 3.82 25.76 0.75
N LYS A 640 4.76 24.97 0.22
CA LYS A 640 6.18 24.97 0.59
C LYS A 640 6.41 24.77 2.10
N VAL A 641 5.53 23.99 2.74
CA VAL A 641 5.62 23.60 4.16
C VAL A 641 5.11 22.15 4.28
N TYR A 642 5.87 21.29 4.97
CA TYR A 642 5.48 19.91 5.23
C TYR A 642 4.73 19.85 6.58
N ARG A 643 3.48 19.38 6.60
CA ARG A 643 2.63 19.37 7.83
C ARG A 643 1.98 18.05 8.20
N ALA A 644 2.06 17.05 7.34
CA ALA A 644 1.48 15.72 7.54
C ALA A 644 2.21 14.71 6.64
N PRO A 645 1.95 13.40 6.76
CA PRO A 645 2.48 12.41 5.84
C PRO A 645 2.08 12.67 4.37
N LEU A 646 2.97 12.35 3.42
CA LEU A 646 2.69 12.48 1.97
C LEU A 646 1.72 11.44 1.42
N GLU A 647 1.64 10.25 2.03
CA GLU A 647 0.73 9.19 1.61
C GLU A 647 0.10 8.50 2.83
N LEU A 648 -1.17 8.80 3.05
CA LEU A 648 -1.96 8.19 4.12
C LEU A 648 -2.77 6.99 3.63
N ALA A 649 -3.30 7.08 2.40
CA ALA A 649 -4.16 6.06 1.83
C ALA A 649 -3.36 4.89 1.27
N SER A 650 -3.71 3.66 1.68
CA SER A 650 -3.14 2.44 1.13
C SER A 650 -4.23 1.43 0.82
N GLY A 651 -4.04 0.61 -0.22
CA GLY A 651 -4.99 -0.44 -0.63
C GLY A 651 -4.22 -1.62 -1.22
N ARG A 652 -3.37 -2.24 -0.38
CA ARG A 652 -2.36 -3.21 -0.86
C ARG A 652 -2.19 -4.45 0.00
N LEU A 653 -3.06 -4.69 0.97
CA LEU A 653 -3.03 -5.89 1.82
C LEU A 653 -4.21 -6.80 1.42
N PRO A 654 -3.99 -7.87 0.63
CA PRO A 654 -5.07 -8.77 0.24
C PRO A 654 -5.54 -9.61 1.42
N LEU A 655 -6.86 -9.84 1.52
CA LEU A 655 -7.48 -10.67 2.53
C LEU A 655 -8.13 -11.90 1.86
N ASP A 656 -7.32 -12.95 1.72
CA ASP A 656 -7.70 -14.19 1.05
C ASP A 656 -8.90 -14.87 1.73
N LYS A 657 -9.69 -15.62 0.94
CA LYS A 657 -10.84 -16.40 1.44
C LYS A 657 -10.39 -17.43 2.48
N GLY A 658 -11.01 -17.42 3.66
CA GLY A 658 -10.58 -18.20 4.83
C GLY A 658 -9.20 -17.82 5.40
N GLY A 659 -8.56 -16.79 4.85
CA GLY A 659 -7.21 -16.33 5.21
C GLY A 659 -7.23 -15.32 6.35
N SER A 660 -6.02 -14.95 6.81
CA SER A 660 -5.83 -13.93 7.84
C SER A 660 -4.62 -13.07 7.51
N VAL A 661 -4.72 -11.78 7.81
CA VAL A 661 -3.62 -10.81 7.66
C VAL A 661 -3.41 -10.10 8.99
N SER A 662 -2.17 -10.14 9.49
CA SER A 662 -1.72 -9.26 10.57
C SER A 662 -0.89 -8.11 9.99
N PHE A 663 -1.18 -6.88 10.42
CA PHE A 663 -0.47 -5.70 9.96
C PHE A 663 -0.43 -4.61 11.04
N THR A 664 0.43 -3.61 10.83
CA THR A 664 0.57 -2.41 11.67
C THR A 664 0.70 -1.17 10.80
N SER A 665 0.24 -0.01 11.27
CA SER A 665 0.36 1.28 10.56
C SER A 665 1.03 2.31 11.46
N PRO A 666 2.02 3.09 10.99
CA PRO A 666 2.63 4.14 11.81
C PRO A 666 1.70 5.34 12.00
N TYR A 667 0.74 5.52 11.10
CA TYR A 667 -0.18 6.66 11.10
C TYR A 667 -1.52 6.33 11.76
N GLY A 668 -1.90 5.05 11.79
CA GLY A 668 -3.28 4.64 12.06
C GLY A 668 -4.25 5.09 10.95
N GLY A 669 -5.54 5.07 11.28
CA GLY A 669 -6.61 5.56 10.39
C GLY A 669 -7.81 4.62 10.27
N PRO A 670 -8.91 5.08 9.64
CA PRO A 670 -10.06 4.22 9.36
C PRO A 670 -9.70 3.05 8.45
N VAL A 671 -10.32 1.90 8.70
CA VAL A 671 -10.16 0.67 7.93
C VAL A 671 -11.34 0.50 6.98
N TYR A 672 -11.03 0.25 5.71
CA TYR A 672 -11.98 0.01 4.63
C TYR A 672 -11.69 -1.36 4.00
N LEU A 673 -12.69 -1.94 3.34
CA LEU A 673 -12.48 -3.08 2.44
C LEU A 673 -12.86 -2.68 1.01
N TYR A 674 -11.98 -3.02 0.07
CA TYR A 674 -12.26 -3.02 -1.37
C TYR A 674 -12.64 -4.44 -1.79
N LEU A 675 -13.80 -4.59 -2.43
CA LEU A 675 -14.38 -5.86 -2.82
C LEU A 675 -14.57 -5.95 -4.35
N GLU A 676 -14.11 -7.05 -4.92
CA GLU A 676 -14.28 -7.39 -6.35
C GLU A 676 -14.73 -8.84 -6.50
N GLY A 677 -15.60 -9.10 -7.47
CA GLY A 677 -16.17 -10.41 -7.72
C GLY A 677 -17.10 -10.40 -8.93
N GLY A 678 -17.98 -11.41 -8.99
CA GLY A 678 -19.01 -11.51 -10.04
C GLY A 678 -20.06 -10.40 -9.99
N ASP A 679 -21.04 -10.49 -10.88
CA ASP A 679 -22.13 -9.51 -10.95
C ASP A 679 -23.03 -9.57 -9.71
N GLY A 680 -23.44 -8.39 -9.23
CA GLY A 680 -24.35 -8.23 -8.10
C GLY A 680 -23.68 -7.86 -6.78
N THR A 681 -24.43 -8.03 -5.68
CA THR A 681 -23.97 -7.69 -4.34
C THR A 681 -22.86 -8.65 -3.88
N LEU A 682 -21.75 -8.08 -3.43
CA LEU A 682 -20.63 -8.81 -2.88
C LEU A 682 -20.63 -8.71 -1.36
N GLN A 683 -20.23 -9.79 -0.69
CA GLN A 683 -20.23 -9.88 0.76
C GLN A 683 -19.09 -10.77 1.26
N VAL A 684 -18.49 -10.37 2.39
CA VAL A 684 -17.52 -11.15 3.17
C VAL A 684 -17.84 -11.07 4.67
N GLU A 685 -17.44 -12.09 5.43
CA GLU A 685 -17.56 -12.13 6.89
C GLU A 685 -16.16 -12.04 7.50
N VAL A 686 -15.89 -10.93 8.21
CA VAL A 686 -14.54 -10.63 8.72
C VAL A 686 -14.56 -10.50 10.24
N ALA A 687 -13.66 -11.24 10.88
CA ALA A 687 -13.31 -11.06 12.28
C ALA A 687 -12.08 -10.14 12.38
N ALA A 688 -12.13 -9.17 13.30
CA ALA A 688 -11.06 -8.20 13.54
C ALA A 688 -10.60 -8.27 15.00
N THR A 689 -9.29 -8.20 15.22
CA THR A 689 -8.69 -8.04 16.55
C THR A 689 -7.64 -6.93 16.54
N GLY A 690 -7.51 -6.21 17.65
CA GLY A 690 -6.57 -5.08 17.77
C GLY A 690 -7.04 -3.79 17.10
N VAL A 691 -8.32 -3.73 16.68
CA VAL A 691 -8.98 -2.53 16.15
C VAL A 691 -9.72 -1.78 17.26
N THR A 692 -10.08 -0.53 17.03
CA THR A 692 -11.15 0.15 17.79
C THR A 692 -12.28 0.53 16.82
N ARG A 693 -13.37 1.16 17.29
CA ARG A 693 -14.40 1.72 16.38
C ARG A 693 -14.46 3.25 16.52
N HIS A 694 -14.25 3.95 15.42
CA HIS A 694 -14.41 5.42 15.35
C HIS A 694 -15.88 5.80 15.22
N PRO A 695 -16.24 7.10 15.38
CA PRO A 695 -17.59 7.55 15.10
C PRO A 695 -17.94 7.26 13.63
N ALA A 696 -18.79 6.25 13.42
CA ALA A 696 -19.20 5.82 12.10
C ALA A 696 -20.69 5.44 12.07
N ILE A 697 -21.41 5.89 11.05
CA ILE A 697 -22.76 5.43 10.72
C ILE A 697 -22.66 4.62 9.44
N LEU A 698 -22.99 3.33 9.54
CA LEU A 698 -22.96 2.39 8.41
C LEU A 698 -24.35 2.22 7.77
N ASP A 699 -25.41 2.64 8.45
CA ASP A 699 -26.79 2.68 7.96
C ASP A 699 -27.52 3.84 8.65
N PHE A 700 -27.91 4.88 7.90
CA PHE A 700 -28.62 6.04 8.45
C PHE A 700 -30.04 5.72 8.94
N SER A 701 -30.60 4.55 8.57
CA SER A 701 -31.90 4.11 9.07
C SER A 701 -31.81 3.41 10.43
N ASP A 702 -30.60 3.13 10.93
CA ASP A 702 -30.37 2.50 12.23
C ASP A 702 -30.16 3.56 13.34
N GLU A 703 -31.21 3.83 14.11
CA GLU A 703 -31.16 4.77 15.23
C GLU A 703 -30.12 4.40 16.31
N GLN A 704 -29.79 3.11 16.46
CA GLN A 704 -28.76 2.70 17.42
C GLN A 704 -27.37 3.12 16.93
N GLN A 705 -27.10 3.04 15.63
CA GLN A 705 -25.84 3.52 15.07
C GLN A 705 -25.69 5.03 15.21
N ILE A 706 -26.77 5.81 15.10
CA ILE A 706 -26.75 7.25 15.35
C ILE A 706 -26.39 7.54 16.81
N ARG A 707 -27.00 6.81 17.77
CA ARG A 707 -26.65 6.94 19.19
C ARG A 707 -25.20 6.56 19.48
N ASP A 708 -24.74 5.43 18.94
CA ASP A 708 -23.35 4.96 19.08
C ASP A 708 -22.36 5.96 18.46
N PHE A 709 -22.72 6.61 17.35
CA PHE A 709 -21.92 7.66 16.72
C PHE A 709 -21.74 8.85 17.66
N ASN A 710 -22.83 9.38 18.22
CA ASN A 710 -22.78 10.50 19.16
C ASN A 710 -21.96 10.16 20.41
N GLU A 711 -22.20 8.98 20.99
CA GLU A 711 -21.46 8.52 22.16
C GLU A 711 -19.94 8.45 21.89
N ARG A 712 -19.54 7.88 20.74
CA ARG A 712 -18.12 7.79 20.36
C ARG A 712 -17.49 9.14 20.07
N LEU A 713 -18.26 10.04 19.43
CA LEU A 713 -17.82 11.39 19.18
C LEU A 713 -17.52 12.08 20.51
N ASP A 714 -18.37 11.92 21.52
CA ASP A 714 -18.17 12.55 22.83
C ASP A 714 -17.06 11.90 23.68
N GLN A 715 -16.90 10.57 23.60
CA GLN A 715 -16.01 9.81 24.49
C GLN A 715 -14.58 9.62 23.97
N THR A 716 -14.31 9.88 22.69
CA THR A 716 -12.99 9.62 22.08
C THR A 716 -12.44 10.84 21.35
N GLU A 717 -11.12 10.90 21.22
CA GLU A 717 -10.41 11.91 20.43
C GLU A 717 -10.09 11.43 19.00
N LEU A 718 -10.75 10.36 18.54
CA LEU A 718 -10.47 9.80 17.22
C LEU A 718 -10.71 10.86 16.12
N PRO A 719 -9.73 11.11 15.23
CA PRO A 719 -9.73 12.30 14.37
C PRO A 719 -10.57 12.16 13.10
N HIS A 720 -11.22 11.01 12.88
CA HIS A 720 -11.98 10.73 11.66
C HIS A 720 -13.38 10.23 11.97
N VAL A 721 -14.31 10.53 11.06
CA VAL A 721 -15.68 10.05 11.08
C VAL A 721 -16.08 9.52 9.69
N ASP A 722 -16.92 8.49 9.65
CA ASP A 722 -17.50 7.96 8.40
C ASP A 722 -19.03 7.98 8.45
N LEU A 723 -19.66 8.34 7.34
CA LEU A 723 -21.11 8.37 7.19
C LEU A 723 -21.49 7.63 5.90
N ARG A 724 -22.30 6.58 5.99
CA ARG A 724 -22.67 5.73 4.84
C ARG A 724 -24.16 5.64 4.64
N ALA A 725 -24.58 5.91 3.41
CA ALA A 725 -25.85 5.53 2.81
C ALA A 725 -25.63 4.53 1.66
N ASP A 726 -26.69 3.90 1.16
CA ASP A 726 -26.60 2.82 0.15
C ASP A 726 -25.80 3.19 -1.12
N GLY A 727 -25.87 4.45 -1.54
CA GLY A 727 -25.20 4.95 -2.76
C GLY A 727 -24.07 5.94 -2.51
N ALA A 728 -23.81 6.34 -1.25
CA ALA A 728 -22.87 7.40 -0.92
C ALA A 728 -22.16 7.17 0.42
N GLU A 729 -20.86 7.46 0.48
CA GLU A 729 -20.07 7.47 1.70
C GLU A 729 -19.35 8.81 1.85
N GLN A 730 -19.39 9.40 3.04
CA GLN A 730 -18.65 10.60 3.40
C GLN A 730 -17.59 10.23 4.44
N HIS A 731 -16.35 10.63 4.17
CA HIS A 731 -15.18 10.36 5.00
C HIS A 731 -14.60 11.71 5.42
N LEU A 732 -14.63 12.01 6.71
CA LEU A 732 -14.32 13.35 7.20
C LEU A 732 -13.30 13.31 8.31
N ARG A 733 -12.42 14.31 8.34
CA ARG A 733 -11.80 14.69 9.60
C ARG A 733 -12.86 15.21 10.54
N ARG A 734 -12.71 14.88 11.82
CA ARG A 734 -13.65 15.23 12.89
C ARG A 734 -13.93 16.73 12.93
N ASP A 735 -12.91 17.57 12.77
CA ASP A 735 -13.06 19.03 12.78
C ASP A 735 -13.84 19.59 11.58
N ARG A 736 -13.79 18.92 10.41
CA ARG A 736 -14.62 19.24 9.23
C ARG A 736 -16.08 18.83 9.43
N PHE A 737 -16.33 17.82 10.25
CA PHE A 737 -17.69 17.45 10.66
C PHE A 737 -18.22 18.42 11.73
N THR A 738 -17.52 18.58 12.85
CA THR A 738 -17.99 19.42 13.97
C THR A 738 -17.99 20.91 13.62
N GLY A 739 -17.14 21.35 12.68
CA GLY A 739 -17.12 22.73 12.19
C GLY A 739 -18.36 23.13 11.40
N ALA A 740 -19.25 22.18 11.06
CA ALA A 740 -20.56 22.47 10.47
C ALA A 740 -21.65 22.77 11.53
N ILE A 741 -21.36 22.54 12.82
CA ILE A 741 -22.28 22.77 13.93
C ILE A 741 -22.17 24.24 14.37
N GLY A 742 -23.32 24.90 14.50
CA GLY A 742 -23.46 26.31 14.83
C GLY A 742 -24.42 27.04 13.88
N GLY A 743 -24.98 28.16 14.32
CA GLY A 743 -25.93 28.95 13.52
C GLY A 743 -27.23 28.19 13.25
N ALA A 744 -27.42 27.73 12.01
CA ALA A 744 -28.64 27.02 11.57
C ALA A 744 -28.64 25.51 11.90
N ILE A 745 -27.49 24.93 12.21
CA ILE A 745 -27.35 23.52 12.63
C ILE A 745 -27.01 23.52 14.12
N ALA A 746 -27.97 23.13 14.97
CA ALA A 746 -27.85 23.32 16.42
C ALA A 746 -26.86 22.35 17.08
N ASP A 747 -26.88 21.09 16.68
CA ASP A 747 -26.13 19.99 17.29
C ASP A 747 -25.82 18.89 16.25
N THR A 748 -25.19 17.81 16.73
CA THR A 748 -24.81 16.66 15.91
C THR A 748 -26.02 15.97 15.27
N ASP A 749 -27.12 15.80 16.00
CA ASP A 749 -28.32 15.14 15.47
C ASP A 749 -28.95 15.96 14.35
N ALA A 750 -29.05 17.29 14.52
CA ALA A 750 -29.52 18.20 13.49
C ALA A 750 -28.62 18.16 12.24
N LEU A 751 -27.30 18.00 12.41
CA LEU A 751 -26.37 17.87 11.28
C LEU A 751 -26.59 16.55 10.55
N LEU A 752 -26.66 15.42 11.27
CA LEU A 752 -26.88 14.10 10.68
C LEU A 752 -28.21 14.00 9.95
N GLU A 753 -29.28 14.57 10.52
CA GLU A 753 -30.59 14.66 9.87
C GLU A 753 -30.51 15.49 8.58
N SER A 754 -29.84 16.64 8.63
CA SER A 754 -29.64 17.52 7.46
C SER A 754 -28.82 16.85 6.35
N ILE A 755 -27.75 16.12 6.69
CA ILE A 755 -26.94 15.33 5.74
C ILE A 755 -27.82 14.29 5.04
N SER A 756 -28.58 13.50 5.80
CA SER A 756 -29.44 12.46 5.22
C SER A 756 -30.57 13.08 4.38
N ARG A 757 -31.34 14.02 4.94
CA ARG A 757 -32.54 14.60 4.33
C ARG A 757 -32.21 15.56 3.19
N ASP A 758 -31.41 16.58 3.46
CA ASP A 758 -31.26 17.75 2.60
C ASP A 758 -30.15 17.56 1.56
N HIS A 759 -29.11 16.78 1.87
CA HIS A 759 -28.02 16.48 0.92
C HIS A 759 -28.28 15.18 0.16
N ILE A 760 -28.16 14.01 0.81
CA ILE A 760 -28.16 12.72 0.10
C ILE A 760 -29.53 12.39 -0.49
N ASN A 761 -30.58 12.38 0.33
CA ASN A 761 -31.91 11.96 -0.10
C ASN A 761 -32.51 12.93 -1.12
N SER A 762 -32.38 14.25 -0.89
CA SER A 762 -32.94 15.25 -1.80
C SER A 762 -32.31 15.19 -3.19
N VAL A 763 -30.98 15.02 -3.26
CA VAL A 763 -30.25 14.89 -4.53
C VAL A 763 -30.61 13.58 -5.26
N TYR A 764 -30.66 12.45 -4.57
CA TYR A 764 -31.00 11.16 -5.17
C TYR A 764 -32.47 11.03 -5.56
N THR A 765 -33.39 11.56 -4.76
CA THR A 765 -34.81 11.66 -5.14
C THR A 765 -34.98 12.54 -6.38
N LEU A 766 -34.29 13.68 -6.50
CA LEU A 766 -34.36 14.51 -7.71
C LEU A 766 -33.89 13.73 -8.95
N ALA A 767 -32.83 12.93 -8.82
CA ALA A 767 -32.35 12.04 -9.88
C ALA A 767 -33.19 10.77 -10.07
N GLY A 768 -34.27 10.58 -9.30
CA GLY A 768 -35.19 9.43 -9.40
C GLY A 768 -34.57 8.09 -8.97
N PHE A 769 -33.63 8.13 -8.03
CA PHE A 769 -33.06 6.94 -7.42
C PHE A 769 -33.81 6.57 -6.13
N LYS A 770 -33.74 5.29 -5.78
CA LYS A 770 -34.12 4.78 -4.46
C LYS A 770 -33.22 5.38 -3.37
N ILE A 771 -33.81 5.77 -2.24
CA ILE A 771 -33.08 6.22 -1.05
C ILE A 771 -33.09 5.15 0.05
N GLN A 772 -32.12 5.21 0.94
CA GLN A 772 -31.92 4.21 1.99
C GLN A 772 -33.14 4.07 2.90
N GLY A 773 -33.43 2.83 3.33
CA GLY A 773 -34.52 2.52 4.23
C GLY A 773 -35.93 2.62 3.61
N LYS A 774 -36.04 2.96 2.32
CA LYS A 774 -37.31 3.07 1.60
C LYS A 774 -37.32 2.22 0.33
N ARG A 775 -38.50 1.81 -0.11
CA ARG A 775 -38.71 1.30 -1.46
C ARG A 775 -38.59 2.44 -2.47
N LEU A 776 -38.30 2.12 -3.73
CA LEU A 776 -38.23 3.14 -4.78
C LEU A 776 -39.53 3.95 -4.88
N GLU A 777 -40.69 3.31 -4.76
CA GLU A 777 -41.99 4.00 -4.82
C GLU A 777 -42.19 5.04 -3.70
N GLU A 778 -41.58 4.83 -2.53
CA GLU A 778 -41.61 5.73 -1.37
C GLU A 778 -40.54 6.84 -1.45
N SER A 779 -39.56 6.65 -2.34
CA SER A 779 -38.47 7.59 -2.59
C SER A 779 -38.86 8.68 -3.59
N LEU A 780 -39.94 8.48 -4.35
CA LEU A 780 -40.38 9.34 -5.44
C LEU A 780 -41.58 10.20 -5.02
N PRO A 781 -41.70 11.44 -5.53
CA PRO A 781 -42.94 12.21 -5.41
C PRO A 781 -44.13 11.46 -6.03
N ASP A 782 -45.30 11.50 -5.38
CA ASP A 782 -46.48 10.75 -5.81
C ASP A 782 -46.95 11.09 -7.25
N GLU A 783 -46.82 12.34 -7.65
CA GLU A 783 -47.14 12.78 -9.02
C GLU A 783 -46.14 12.22 -10.05
N VAL A 784 -44.84 12.15 -9.72
CA VAL A 784 -43.81 11.57 -10.58
C VAL A 784 -44.05 10.08 -10.76
N ARG A 785 -44.25 9.35 -9.65
CA ARG A 785 -44.50 7.90 -9.67
C ARG A 785 -45.67 7.55 -10.60
N ARG A 786 -46.81 8.21 -10.42
CA ARG A 786 -48.02 7.95 -11.23
C ARG A 786 -47.80 8.28 -12.70
N ALA A 787 -47.25 9.46 -12.99
CA ALA A 787 -47.02 9.90 -14.36
C ALA A 787 -46.01 9.01 -15.09
N CYS A 788 -44.91 8.63 -14.43
CA CYS A 788 -43.91 7.75 -15.02
C CYS A 788 -44.53 6.41 -15.42
N VAL A 789 -45.23 5.73 -14.50
CA VAL A 789 -45.85 4.42 -14.80
C VAL A 789 -46.88 4.55 -15.93
N ALA A 790 -47.73 5.58 -15.89
CA ALA A 790 -48.76 5.79 -16.91
C ALA A 790 -48.17 6.05 -18.31
N LEU A 791 -47.04 6.76 -18.40
CA LEU A 791 -46.46 7.22 -19.66
C LEU A 791 -45.36 6.29 -20.19
N LEU A 792 -44.56 5.71 -19.29
CA LEU A 792 -43.32 4.98 -19.54
C LEU A 792 -43.32 3.55 -18.94
N GLY A 793 -44.45 3.07 -18.41
CA GLY A 793 -44.62 1.68 -17.98
C GLY A 793 -43.94 1.30 -16.66
N ASP A 794 -44.05 0.02 -16.30
CA ASP A 794 -43.67 -0.50 -14.96
C ASP A 794 -42.16 -0.43 -14.67
N GLN A 795 -41.31 -0.27 -15.69
CA GLN A 795 -39.87 -0.07 -15.52
C GLN A 795 -39.53 1.17 -14.69
N CYS A 796 -40.45 2.13 -14.56
CA CYS A 796 -40.34 3.25 -13.62
C CYS A 796 -40.19 2.86 -12.15
N LEU A 797 -40.60 1.64 -11.80
CA LEU A 797 -40.53 1.09 -10.45
C LEU A 797 -39.51 -0.05 -10.34
N ASP A 798 -38.71 -0.28 -11.37
CA ASP A 798 -37.64 -1.28 -11.35
C ASP A 798 -36.45 -0.75 -10.53
N GLU A 799 -36.29 -1.28 -9.30
CA GLU A 799 -35.19 -0.89 -8.42
C GLU A 799 -33.82 -1.21 -9.02
N SER A 800 -33.70 -2.25 -9.85
CA SER A 800 -32.41 -2.60 -10.48
C SER A 800 -31.94 -1.54 -11.47
N LEU A 801 -32.89 -0.83 -12.09
CA LEU A 801 -32.64 0.28 -12.99
C LEU A 801 -32.50 1.62 -12.26
N HIS A 802 -33.07 1.73 -11.07
CA HIS A 802 -33.21 2.99 -10.33
C HIS A 802 -32.52 2.93 -8.95
N THR A 803 -31.38 2.26 -8.90
CA THR A 803 -30.42 2.28 -7.80
C THR A 803 -29.04 2.68 -8.32
N ARG A 804 -28.23 3.29 -7.45
CA ARG A 804 -26.84 3.63 -7.73
C ARG A 804 -26.00 2.36 -7.88
N THR A 805 -25.29 2.22 -9.01
CA THR A 805 -24.40 1.07 -9.26
C THR A 805 -22.96 1.27 -8.77
N ILE A 806 -22.66 2.46 -8.24
CA ILE A 806 -21.35 2.86 -7.76
C ILE A 806 -21.57 3.69 -6.49
N ILE A 807 -20.80 3.39 -5.44
CA ILE A 807 -20.78 4.20 -4.21
C ILE A 807 -20.05 5.50 -4.52
N GLN A 808 -20.70 6.64 -4.30
CA GLN A 808 -20.05 7.93 -4.38
C GLN A 808 -19.36 8.25 -3.06
N HIS A 809 -18.05 8.36 -3.07
CA HIS A 809 -17.26 8.76 -1.92
C HIS A 809 -17.05 10.27 -1.91
N ALA A 810 -17.05 10.87 -0.72
CA ALA A 810 -16.74 12.26 -0.48
C ALA A 810 -15.72 12.37 0.63
N ASN A 811 -14.67 13.15 0.44
CA ASN A 811 -13.63 13.39 1.43
C ASN A 811 -13.70 14.83 1.94
N TYR A 812 -13.59 14.99 3.25
CA TYR A 812 -13.50 16.30 3.89
C TYR A 812 -12.26 16.34 4.76
N ASP A 813 -11.32 17.21 4.38
CA ASP A 813 -9.99 17.27 4.98
C ASP A 813 -9.49 18.73 5.04
N GLN A 814 -8.27 18.98 5.52
CA GLN A 814 -7.65 20.31 5.49
C GLN A 814 -7.57 20.85 4.06
N ASN A 815 -7.27 19.98 3.09
CA ASN A 815 -7.13 20.37 1.70
C ASN A 815 -7.89 19.37 0.82
N ALA A 816 -8.47 19.87 -0.27
CA ALA A 816 -8.92 19.03 -1.38
C ALA A 816 -7.73 18.61 -2.26
N HIS A 817 -7.88 17.59 -3.10
CA HIS A 817 -6.87 17.22 -4.11
C HIS A 817 -6.53 18.34 -5.09
N CYS A 818 -7.48 19.22 -5.40
CA CYS A 818 -7.31 20.41 -6.22
C CYS A 818 -8.22 21.53 -5.69
N GLY A 819 -7.79 22.80 -5.79
CA GLY A 819 -8.56 23.94 -5.29
C GLY A 819 -9.06 23.79 -3.84
N VAL A 820 -10.25 24.33 -3.57
CA VAL A 820 -11.01 24.16 -2.31
C VAL A 820 -12.00 23.00 -2.36
N GLY A 821 -12.30 22.52 -3.56
CA GLY A 821 -13.14 21.38 -3.85
C GLY A 821 -12.65 20.74 -5.14
N CYS A 822 -12.65 19.41 -5.21
CA CYS A 822 -12.09 18.68 -6.33
C CYS A 822 -12.95 17.47 -6.70
N SER A 823 -13.54 17.50 -7.89
CA SER A 823 -14.34 16.40 -8.40
C SER A 823 -13.58 15.06 -8.46
N GLY A 824 -14.33 13.97 -8.42
CA GLY A 824 -13.81 12.61 -8.45
C GLY A 824 -14.70 11.60 -7.72
N ASN A 825 -14.17 10.40 -7.53
CA ASN A 825 -14.71 9.41 -6.62
C ASN A 825 -13.54 8.79 -5.82
N PRO A 826 -13.15 9.39 -4.67
CA PRO A 826 -13.86 10.45 -3.96
C PRO A 826 -13.74 11.83 -4.61
N TRP A 827 -14.78 12.66 -4.48
CA TRP A 827 -14.62 14.11 -4.59
C TRP A 827 -14.15 14.64 -3.23
N ASP A 828 -13.39 15.73 -3.22
CA ASP A 828 -12.82 16.28 -1.98
C ASP A 828 -13.31 17.70 -1.70
N SER A 829 -13.35 18.07 -0.43
CA SER A 829 -13.56 19.44 0.07
C SER A 829 -12.56 19.79 1.16
N SER A 830 -12.03 21.02 1.14
CA SER A 830 -11.25 21.58 2.25
C SER A 830 -12.13 22.24 3.34
N GLY A 831 -13.43 22.41 3.07
CA GLY A 831 -14.38 23.02 3.97
C GLY A 831 -15.03 22.02 4.93
N SER A 832 -15.77 22.53 5.91
CA SER A 832 -16.71 21.72 6.67
C SER A 832 -17.84 21.23 5.75
N ILE A 833 -18.43 20.08 6.08
CA ILE A 833 -19.60 19.59 5.34
C ILE A 833 -20.75 20.59 5.42
N SER A 834 -21.38 20.89 4.27
CA SER A 834 -22.50 21.82 4.21
C SER A 834 -23.70 21.17 3.49
N PRO A 835 -24.62 20.53 4.23
CA PRO A 835 -25.68 19.73 3.60
C PRO A 835 -26.56 20.52 2.62
N THR A 836 -26.82 21.80 2.91
CA THR A 836 -27.57 22.71 2.04
C THR A 836 -26.66 23.63 1.21
N GLY A 837 -25.35 23.42 1.26
CA GLY A 837 -24.34 24.23 0.60
C GLY A 837 -24.26 23.93 -0.90
N TRP A 838 -23.75 24.91 -1.66
CA TRP A 838 -23.59 24.74 -3.10
C TRP A 838 -22.57 23.65 -3.45
N LEU A 839 -21.40 23.67 -2.81
CA LEU A 839 -20.27 22.79 -3.14
C LEU A 839 -20.63 21.30 -3.03
N ASP A 840 -21.12 20.86 -1.87
CA ASP A 840 -21.44 19.45 -1.63
C ASP A 840 -22.42 18.88 -2.67
N ASN A 841 -23.49 19.64 -2.94
CA ASN A 841 -24.54 19.25 -3.86
C ASN A 841 -24.12 19.40 -5.33
N HIS A 842 -23.21 20.33 -5.65
CA HIS A 842 -22.61 20.49 -6.97
C HIS A 842 -21.71 19.29 -7.34
N GLU A 843 -20.84 18.88 -6.42
CA GLU A 843 -19.90 17.77 -6.60
C GLU A 843 -20.63 16.42 -6.64
N LEU A 844 -21.59 16.19 -5.74
CA LEU A 844 -22.47 15.01 -5.82
C LEU A 844 -23.28 15.03 -7.13
N GLY A 845 -23.66 16.21 -7.61
CA GLY A 845 -24.35 16.41 -8.87
C GLY A 845 -23.56 15.95 -10.10
N HIS A 846 -22.23 16.13 -10.13
CA HIS A 846 -21.39 15.65 -11.24
C HIS A 846 -21.54 14.15 -11.47
N ASN A 847 -21.63 13.38 -10.38
CA ASN A 847 -21.76 11.94 -10.41
C ASN A 847 -23.14 11.44 -10.90
N LEU A 848 -24.10 12.34 -11.00
CA LEU A 848 -25.45 12.06 -11.48
C LEU A 848 -25.68 12.56 -12.91
N GLN A 849 -24.71 13.27 -13.51
CA GLN A 849 -24.83 13.72 -14.89
C GLN A 849 -24.95 12.55 -15.86
N THR A 850 -25.80 12.71 -16.88
CA THR A 850 -25.93 11.75 -17.98
C THR A 850 -25.96 12.50 -19.30
N GLN A 851 -25.32 11.94 -20.33
CA GLN A 851 -25.20 12.58 -21.64
C GLN A 851 -26.56 12.94 -22.24
N ARG A 852 -27.59 12.13 -21.99
CA ARG A 852 -28.95 12.37 -22.49
C ARG A 852 -29.63 13.58 -21.86
N LEU A 853 -29.16 14.05 -20.70
CA LEU A 853 -29.68 15.25 -20.05
C LEU A 853 -28.70 16.42 -20.10
N ASN A 854 -27.61 16.27 -20.84
CA ASN A 854 -26.64 17.33 -21.08
C ASN A 854 -27.05 18.15 -22.31
N VAL A 855 -27.06 19.47 -22.16
CA VAL A 855 -27.14 20.36 -23.31
C VAL A 855 -25.87 20.23 -24.16
N HIS A 856 -26.07 20.07 -25.47
CA HIS A 856 -25.02 19.92 -26.46
C HIS A 856 -24.98 21.14 -27.40
N TYR A 857 -23.78 21.51 -27.82
CA TYR A 857 -23.58 22.41 -28.95
C TYR A 857 -23.45 21.60 -30.24
N ALA A 858 -24.07 22.10 -31.31
CA ALA A 858 -23.87 21.65 -32.68
C ALA A 858 -23.80 22.86 -33.60
N ALA A 859 -22.89 22.85 -34.58
CA ALA A 859 -22.85 23.86 -35.62
C ALA A 859 -24.10 23.77 -36.53
N ALA A 860 -24.40 24.83 -37.28
CA ALA A 860 -25.56 24.83 -38.18
C ALA A 860 -25.50 23.70 -39.22
N SER A 861 -24.31 23.41 -39.76
CA SER A 861 -24.08 22.30 -40.70
C SER A 861 -24.28 20.91 -40.10
N ASP A 862 -24.26 20.79 -38.77
CA ASP A 862 -24.36 19.53 -38.06
C ASP A 862 -25.72 19.31 -37.39
N ALA A 863 -26.73 20.15 -37.67
CA ALA A 863 -28.06 20.02 -37.07
C ALA A 863 -28.64 18.59 -37.22
N ASP A 864 -28.47 17.98 -38.40
CA ASP A 864 -28.83 16.58 -38.70
C ASP A 864 -27.63 15.61 -38.70
N ASN A 865 -26.63 15.85 -37.86
CA ASN A 865 -25.47 14.97 -37.76
C ASN A 865 -24.97 14.87 -36.32
N TRP A 866 -25.34 13.79 -35.63
CA TRP A 866 -24.94 13.52 -34.24
C TRP A 866 -23.43 13.44 -33.99
N ARG A 867 -22.59 13.36 -35.04
CA ARG A 867 -21.13 13.49 -34.89
C ARG A 867 -20.69 14.89 -34.48
N GLY A 868 -21.41 15.93 -34.92
CA GLY A 868 -21.08 17.32 -34.59
C GLY A 868 -21.59 17.80 -33.23
N TYR A 869 -22.38 16.98 -32.53
CA TYR A 869 -22.89 17.32 -31.20
C TYR A 869 -21.84 17.07 -30.12
N GLY A 870 -21.54 18.09 -29.32
CA GLY A 870 -20.67 17.98 -28.16
C GLY A 870 -21.29 18.61 -26.91
N SER A 871 -21.22 17.90 -25.78
CA SER A 871 -21.72 18.42 -24.50
C SER A 871 -21.06 19.76 -24.15
N ARG A 872 -21.87 20.66 -23.60
CA ARG A 872 -21.46 21.91 -22.96
C ARG A 872 -21.92 22.00 -21.52
N ALA A 873 -22.29 20.85 -20.96
CA ALA A 873 -23.04 20.76 -19.72
C ALA A 873 -22.22 20.33 -18.49
N GLY A 874 -20.90 20.15 -18.66
CA GLY A 874 -20.02 19.62 -17.61
C GLY A 874 -20.16 20.32 -16.26
N GLU A 875 -20.28 21.65 -16.27
CA GLU A 875 -20.38 22.49 -15.07
C GLU A 875 -21.76 23.16 -14.87
N ASN A 876 -22.81 22.71 -15.58
CA ASN A 876 -24.14 23.32 -15.46
C ASN A 876 -25.31 22.34 -15.29
N SER A 877 -25.29 21.14 -15.90
CA SER A 877 -26.41 20.21 -15.70
C SER A 877 -26.42 19.63 -14.28
N ASN A 878 -25.26 19.51 -13.65
CA ASN A 878 -25.13 19.17 -12.24
C ASN A 878 -25.66 20.29 -11.32
N ASN A 879 -25.75 21.54 -11.77
CA ASN A 879 -26.19 22.64 -10.92
C ASN A 879 -27.69 22.65 -10.62
N ILE A 880 -28.48 21.78 -11.23
CA ILE A 880 -29.87 21.58 -10.81
C ILE A 880 -29.95 21.10 -9.35
N PHE A 881 -28.99 20.29 -8.91
CA PHE A 881 -28.96 19.69 -7.59
C PHE A 881 -28.74 20.72 -6.47
N PRO A 882 -27.63 21.50 -6.43
CA PRO A 882 -27.44 22.52 -5.40
C PRO A 882 -28.53 23.60 -5.43
N TYR A 883 -29.03 23.93 -6.62
CA TYR A 883 -30.09 24.93 -6.77
C TYR A 883 -31.41 24.47 -6.13
N VAL A 884 -31.82 23.22 -6.38
CA VAL A 884 -33.04 22.64 -5.78
C VAL A 884 -32.89 22.45 -4.29
N VAL A 885 -31.75 21.93 -3.82
CA VAL A 885 -31.51 21.72 -2.38
C VAL A 885 -31.59 23.04 -1.61
N LYS A 886 -30.93 24.10 -2.11
CA LYS A 886 -31.00 25.44 -1.50
C LYS A 886 -32.42 25.99 -1.50
N TRP A 887 -33.18 25.82 -2.59
CA TRP A 887 -34.58 26.24 -2.67
C TRP A 887 -35.48 25.48 -1.69
N GLN A 888 -35.35 24.14 -1.62
CA GLN A 888 -36.14 23.29 -0.73
C GLN A 888 -35.85 23.59 0.74
N ALA A 889 -34.57 23.71 1.12
CA ALA A 889 -34.18 24.03 2.48
C ALA A 889 -34.78 25.37 2.92
N HIS A 890 -34.61 26.42 2.10
CA HIS A 890 -35.05 27.76 2.45
C HIS A 890 -36.58 27.89 2.53
N TYR A 891 -37.32 27.43 1.50
CA TYR A 891 -38.76 27.68 1.43
C TYR A 891 -39.62 26.57 2.05
N LEU A 892 -39.24 25.30 1.88
CA LEU A 892 -40.08 24.17 2.29
C LEU A 892 -39.74 23.68 3.69
N ARG A 893 -38.45 23.53 4.01
CA ARG A 893 -38.00 23.06 5.32
C ARG A 893 -38.06 24.17 6.36
N ASP A 894 -37.46 25.32 6.07
CA ASP A 894 -37.34 26.43 7.03
C ASP A 894 -38.57 27.34 7.04
N GLY A 895 -39.45 27.23 6.03
CA GLY A 895 -40.68 28.03 5.92
C GLY A 895 -40.42 29.53 5.68
N ASN A 896 -39.24 29.90 5.21
CA ASN A 896 -38.92 31.30 4.92
C ASN A 896 -39.76 31.81 3.75
N GLN A 897 -40.13 33.10 3.80
CA GLN A 897 -40.87 33.75 2.70
C GLN A 897 -40.05 34.83 1.98
N ALA A 898 -38.92 35.24 2.56
CA ALA A 898 -38.06 36.25 1.96
C ALA A 898 -37.37 35.70 0.70
N PRO A 899 -37.29 36.46 -0.40
CA PRO A 899 -36.50 36.07 -1.56
C PRO A 899 -35.03 35.87 -1.18
N ILE A 900 -34.41 34.84 -1.75
CA ILE A 900 -32.98 34.56 -1.61
C ILE A 900 -32.31 34.65 -2.97
N LYS A 901 -31.10 35.22 -2.98
CA LYS A 901 -30.25 35.35 -4.18
C LYS A 901 -29.20 34.24 -4.25
N ASP A 902 -28.85 33.87 -5.47
CA ASP A 902 -27.78 32.94 -5.82
C ASP A 902 -27.00 33.48 -7.02
N GLY A 903 -25.74 33.86 -6.78
CA GLY A 903 -24.91 34.49 -7.81
C GLY A 903 -24.42 33.56 -8.93
N HIS A 904 -24.70 32.26 -8.87
CA HIS A 904 -24.29 31.32 -9.92
C HIS A 904 -25.14 31.43 -11.18
N MET A 905 -26.27 32.13 -11.10
CA MET A 905 -27.22 32.24 -12.20
C MET A 905 -27.78 33.66 -12.31
N ASN A 906 -27.95 34.14 -13.54
CA ASN A 906 -28.66 35.38 -13.83
C ASN A 906 -29.50 35.22 -15.09
N HIS A 907 -30.81 35.07 -14.94
CA HIS A 907 -31.73 34.90 -16.08
C HIS A 907 -31.75 36.12 -17.00
N LYS A 908 -31.31 37.30 -16.56
CA LYS A 908 -31.20 38.47 -17.43
C LYS A 908 -30.16 38.27 -18.54
N ASP A 909 -29.12 37.46 -18.31
CA ASP A 909 -28.16 37.10 -19.36
C ASP A 909 -28.84 36.29 -20.48
N LEU A 910 -29.81 35.42 -20.14
CA LEU A 910 -30.63 34.73 -21.13
C LEU A 910 -31.44 35.72 -21.96
N PHE A 911 -32.11 36.67 -21.30
CA PHE A 911 -32.87 37.71 -21.99
C PHE A 911 -31.98 38.53 -22.92
N TYR A 912 -30.82 39.01 -22.47
CA TYR A 912 -29.91 39.83 -23.28
C TYR A 912 -29.38 39.06 -24.49
N ALA A 913 -28.93 37.82 -24.32
CA ALA A 913 -28.44 37.03 -25.44
C ALA A 913 -29.55 36.73 -26.47
N PHE A 914 -30.77 36.43 -26.01
CA PHE A 914 -31.91 36.24 -26.92
C PHE A 914 -32.24 37.53 -27.68
N MET A 915 -32.34 38.65 -26.97
CA MET A 915 -32.71 39.94 -27.55
C MET A 915 -31.61 40.52 -28.44
N SER A 916 -30.32 40.25 -28.17
CA SER A 916 -29.23 40.62 -29.07
C SER A 916 -29.39 39.98 -30.45
N ASP A 917 -29.76 38.69 -30.47
CA ASP A 917 -30.02 37.98 -31.71
C ASP A 917 -31.32 38.45 -32.38
N ALA A 918 -32.42 38.61 -31.63
CA ALA A 918 -33.70 39.08 -32.18
C ALA A 918 -33.61 40.50 -32.77
N ALA A 919 -32.84 41.40 -32.14
CA ALA A 919 -32.61 42.76 -32.62
C ALA A 919 -31.52 42.86 -33.69
N GLY A 920 -30.69 41.83 -33.86
CA GLY A 920 -29.53 41.87 -34.76
C GLY A 920 -28.51 42.93 -34.36
N VAL A 921 -28.18 43.01 -33.07
CA VAL A 921 -27.20 43.96 -32.51
C VAL A 921 -25.86 43.83 -33.22
N LYS A 922 -25.22 44.98 -33.50
CA LYS A 922 -23.94 45.07 -34.20
C LYS A 922 -22.89 45.82 -33.38
N ASP A 923 -21.64 45.42 -33.51
CA ASP A 923 -20.48 46.15 -33.00
C ASP A 923 -20.18 47.41 -33.84
N LYS A 924 -19.18 48.19 -33.42
CA LYS A 924 -18.71 49.37 -34.17
C LYS A 924 -18.21 49.08 -35.60
N ASN A 925 -17.88 47.82 -35.91
CA ASN A 925 -17.43 47.39 -37.23
C ASN A 925 -18.59 46.89 -38.12
N GLY A 926 -19.81 46.83 -37.58
CA GLY A 926 -21.00 46.35 -38.28
C GLY A 926 -21.20 44.84 -38.23
N ASN A 927 -20.39 44.10 -37.46
CA ASN A 927 -20.53 42.65 -37.27
C ASN A 927 -21.64 42.36 -36.26
N ARG A 928 -22.42 41.30 -36.48
CA ARG A 928 -23.41 40.87 -35.48
C ARG A 928 -22.72 40.35 -34.22
N VAL A 929 -23.25 40.71 -33.06
CA VAL A 929 -22.70 40.29 -31.76
C VAL A 929 -23.81 39.93 -30.78
N VAL A 930 -23.49 39.06 -29.83
CA VAL A 930 -24.37 38.69 -28.72
C VAL A 930 -23.85 39.32 -27.43
N LEU A 931 -24.71 40.06 -26.74
CA LEU A 931 -24.36 40.76 -25.50
C LEU A 931 -24.90 40.01 -24.28
N GLY A 932 -24.15 40.05 -23.17
CA GLY A 932 -24.66 39.71 -21.84
C GLY A 932 -25.35 40.92 -21.17
N ALA A 933 -25.96 40.70 -20.00
CA ALA A 933 -26.66 41.75 -19.24
C ALA A 933 -25.73 42.89 -18.78
N ASN A 934 -24.42 42.64 -18.75
CA ASN A 934 -23.39 43.63 -18.48
C ASN A 934 -22.97 44.47 -19.72
N CYS A 935 -23.71 44.36 -20.83
CA CYS A 935 -23.42 45.03 -22.11
C CYS A 935 -22.07 44.66 -22.76
N LYS A 936 -21.45 43.54 -22.35
CA LYS A 936 -20.24 43.03 -23.00
C LYS A 936 -20.60 41.94 -24.00
N VAL A 937 -19.83 41.85 -25.08
CA VAL A 937 -19.89 40.73 -26.04
C VAL A 937 -19.52 39.44 -25.30
N LEU A 938 -20.34 38.39 -25.44
CA LEU A 938 -20.17 37.13 -24.72
C LEU A 938 -18.94 36.34 -25.19
N ASP A 939 -18.91 35.96 -26.47
CA ASP A 939 -17.83 35.20 -27.12
C ASP A 939 -17.96 35.36 -28.65
N ALA A 940 -17.12 34.68 -29.42
CA ALA A 940 -17.22 34.60 -30.87
C ALA A 940 -18.52 33.92 -31.32
N GLY A 941 -19.15 34.46 -32.38
CA GLY A 941 -20.40 33.96 -32.94
C GLY A 941 -21.41 35.08 -33.16
N GLU A 942 -22.28 34.90 -34.16
CA GLU A 942 -23.18 35.98 -34.60
C GLU A 942 -24.57 35.88 -33.97
N SER A 943 -24.89 34.76 -33.31
CA SER A 943 -26.23 34.47 -32.79
C SER A 943 -26.20 33.76 -31.45
N ARG A 944 -27.36 33.70 -30.78
CA ARG A 944 -27.55 32.92 -29.54
C ARG A 944 -27.27 31.42 -29.71
N TYR A 945 -27.23 30.92 -30.95
CA TYR A 945 -26.92 29.52 -31.24
C TYR A 945 -25.42 29.21 -31.29
N GLU A 946 -24.56 30.23 -31.16
CA GLU A 946 -23.12 30.11 -31.30
C GLU A 946 -22.40 30.69 -30.10
N ALA A 947 -22.59 31.99 -29.83
CA ALA A 947 -21.77 32.70 -28.84
C ALA A 947 -21.80 32.06 -27.44
N PRO A 948 -22.96 31.67 -26.86
CA PRO A 948 -22.96 31.07 -25.53
C PRO A 948 -22.49 29.60 -25.48
N TRP A 949 -22.38 28.93 -26.63
CA TRP A 949 -22.30 27.46 -26.72
C TRP A 949 -21.07 26.92 -27.44
N GLN A 950 -20.47 27.65 -28.37
CA GLN A 950 -19.36 27.15 -29.17
C GLN A 950 -18.16 26.77 -28.30
N SER A 951 -17.80 27.65 -27.36
CA SER A 951 -16.71 27.42 -26.40
C SER A 951 -17.02 26.27 -25.44
N ASN A 952 -16.05 25.36 -25.30
CA ASN A 952 -16.07 24.28 -24.30
C ASN A 952 -15.12 24.56 -23.12
N ALA A 953 -14.75 25.82 -22.91
CA ALA A 953 -13.91 26.19 -21.77
C ALA A 953 -14.62 25.92 -20.43
N TYR A 954 -13.83 25.60 -19.40
CA TYR A 954 -14.32 25.28 -18.06
C TYR A 954 -15.20 26.40 -17.49
N ALA A 955 -16.39 26.04 -17.00
CA ALA A 955 -17.37 26.92 -16.35
C ALA A 955 -17.79 28.19 -17.14
N VAL A 956 -17.52 28.27 -18.46
CA VAL A 956 -17.87 29.46 -19.25
C VAL A 956 -19.38 29.58 -19.46
N HIS A 957 -19.90 30.81 -19.34
CA HIS A 957 -21.32 31.15 -19.47
C HIS A 957 -22.26 30.36 -18.56
N ASN A 958 -21.78 29.92 -17.39
CA ASN A 958 -22.52 28.98 -16.53
C ASN A 958 -23.95 29.44 -16.22
N GLY A 959 -24.14 30.69 -15.79
CA GLY A 959 -25.48 31.24 -15.50
C GLY A 959 -26.44 31.20 -16.70
N TYR A 960 -25.98 31.54 -17.91
CA TYR A 960 -26.79 31.43 -19.13
C TYR A 960 -27.17 29.97 -19.42
N ARG A 961 -26.19 29.06 -19.33
CA ARG A 961 -26.41 27.63 -19.64
C ARG A 961 -27.33 26.97 -18.62
N MET A 962 -27.18 27.31 -17.34
CA MET A 962 -28.08 26.88 -16.26
C MET A 962 -29.53 27.33 -16.49
N ALA A 963 -29.74 28.51 -17.10
CA ALA A 963 -31.09 29.00 -17.37
C ALA A 963 -31.91 28.04 -18.24
N PHE A 964 -31.28 27.18 -19.05
CA PHE A 964 -31.97 26.11 -19.78
C PHE A 964 -32.78 25.22 -18.84
N TYR A 965 -32.14 24.75 -17.77
CA TYR A 965 -32.73 23.83 -16.81
C TYR A 965 -33.73 24.57 -15.91
N ILE A 966 -33.35 25.73 -15.33
CA ILE A 966 -34.22 26.41 -14.38
C ILE A 966 -35.50 26.94 -15.05
N GLN A 967 -35.41 27.49 -16.28
CA GLN A 967 -36.62 27.89 -17.02
C GLN A 967 -37.48 26.68 -17.40
N MET A 968 -36.90 25.49 -17.64
CA MET A 968 -37.66 24.26 -17.88
C MET A 968 -38.51 23.91 -16.66
N ALA A 969 -37.93 23.93 -15.46
CA ALA A 969 -38.67 23.68 -14.22
C ALA A 969 -39.79 24.71 -14.00
N LEU A 970 -39.51 26.00 -14.19
CA LEU A 970 -40.53 27.06 -14.06
C LEU A 970 -41.69 26.90 -15.04
N ARG A 971 -41.39 26.51 -16.29
CA ARG A 971 -42.40 26.23 -17.33
C ARG A 971 -43.18 24.95 -17.06
N ALA A 972 -42.59 23.96 -16.41
CA ALA A 972 -43.27 22.72 -16.02
C ALA A 972 -44.16 22.90 -14.78
N HIS A 973 -43.92 23.90 -13.95
CA HIS A 973 -44.72 24.14 -12.75
C HIS A 973 -46.20 24.41 -13.07
N GLY A 974 -47.09 23.63 -12.46
CA GLY A 974 -48.54 23.70 -12.66
C GLY A 974 -49.05 23.04 -13.94
N MET A 975 -48.15 22.52 -14.79
CA MET A 975 -48.48 21.88 -16.06
C MET A 975 -49.24 20.57 -15.84
N ARG A 976 -50.17 20.24 -16.76
CA ARG A 976 -50.75 18.91 -16.88
C ARG A 976 -49.94 18.10 -17.89
N LEU A 977 -49.42 16.96 -17.45
CA LEU A 977 -48.73 16.00 -18.28
C LEU A 977 -49.69 15.27 -19.22
N ALA A 978 -49.16 14.48 -20.15
CA ALA A 978 -49.95 13.78 -21.18
C ALA A 978 -50.94 12.76 -20.59
N ASP A 979 -50.70 12.24 -19.38
CA ASP A 979 -51.61 11.35 -18.65
C ASP A 979 -52.68 12.12 -17.82
N GLY A 980 -52.60 13.45 -17.80
CA GLY A 980 -53.47 14.34 -17.01
C GLY A 980 -52.95 14.67 -15.62
N THR A 981 -51.83 14.08 -15.17
CA THR A 981 -51.20 14.39 -13.89
C THR A 981 -50.72 15.83 -13.87
N ARG A 982 -51.00 16.56 -12.78
CA ARG A 982 -50.52 17.93 -12.60
C ARG A 982 -49.20 17.92 -11.83
N LEU A 983 -48.19 18.61 -12.34
CA LEU A 983 -46.92 18.84 -11.63
C LEU A 983 -47.07 20.03 -10.68
N ASN A 984 -47.19 19.78 -9.38
CA ASN A 984 -47.28 20.85 -8.38
C ASN A 984 -45.90 21.42 -8.03
N ASN A 985 -44.83 20.69 -8.31
CA ASN A 985 -43.47 21.21 -8.27
C ASN A 985 -42.82 21.07 -9.65
N GLY A 986 -42.39 22.19 -10.22
CA GLY A 986 -41.76 22.21 -11.54
C GLY A 986 -40.46 21.40 -11.62
N PHE A 987 -39.72 21.24 -10.52
CA PHE A 987 -38.47 20.47 -10.50
C PHE A 987 -38.69 18.96 -10.71
N ASN A 988 -39.89 18.46 -10.46
CA ASN A 988 -40.24 17.04 -10.66
C ASN A 988 -40.15 16.59 -12.13
N ILE A 989 -40.07 17.53 -13.09
CA ILE A 989 -39.79 17.20 -14.48
C ILE A 989 -38.42 16.55 -14.64
N PHE A 990 -37.42 16.92 -13.84
CA PHE A 990 -36.09 16.33 -13.90
C PHE A 990 -36.12 14.87 -13.46
N THR A 991 -36.86 14.54 -12.41
CA THR A 991 -37.01 13.16 -11.93
C THR A 991 -37.60 12.27 -13.03
N LEU A 992 -38.64 12.74 -13.72
CA LEU A 992 -39.22 12.04 -14.87
C LEU A 992 -38.21 11.88 -16.02
N LEU A 993 -37.43 12.92 -16.34
CA LEU A 993 -36.41 12.88 -17.38
C LEU A 993 -35.27 11.91 -17.05
N TYR A 994 -34.85 11.83 -15.79
CA TYR A 994 -33.87 10.86 -15.32
C TYR A 994 -34.39 9.42 -15.43
N GLN A 995 -35.62 9.16 -14.99
CA GLN A 995 -36.25 7.85 -15.15
C GLN A 995 -36.37 7.48 -16.63
N HIS A 996 -36.86 8.40 -17.48
CA HIS A 996 -36.96 8.17 -18.91
C HIS A 996 -35.58 7.88 -19.54
N SER A 997 -34.54 8.62 -19.16
CA SER A 997 -33.18 8.41 -19.68
C SER A 997 -32.63 7.01 -19.38
N ARG A 998 -32.91 6.49 -18.17
CA ARG A 998 -32.50 5.14 -17.78
C ARG A 998 -33.32 4.05 -18.47
N ILE A 999 -34.65 4.21 -18.54
CA ILE A 999 -35.53 3.28 -19.25
C ILE A 999 -35.18 3.23 -20.74
N PHE A 1000 -34.98 4.39 -21.35
CA PHE A 1000 -34.49 4.51 -22.73
C PHE A 1000 -33.18 3.75 -22.91
N GLY A 1001 -32.21 3.95 -22.01
CA GLY A 1001 -30.92 3.27 -22.07
C GLY A 1001 -31.08 1.75 -22.07
N ALA A 1002 -31.81 1.20 -21.09
CA ALA A 1002 -32.04 -0.23 -20.97
C ALA A 1002 -32.71 -0.84 -22.21
N VAL A 1003 -33.65 -0.12 -22.82
CA VAL A 1003 -34.39 -0.56 -24.00
C VAL A 1003 -33.58 -0.37 -25.31
N ALA A 1004 -32.73 0.65 -25.38
CA ALA A 1004 -31.95 0.99 -26.57
C ALA A 1004 -30.70 0.13 -26.78
N ASP A 1005 -30.38 -0.78 -25.86
CA ASP A 1005 -29.24 -1.70 -25.99
C ASP A 1005 -29.55 -2.94 -26.84
N ASN A 1006 -30.83 -3.23 -27.08
CA ASN A 1006 -31.27 -4.39 -27.86
C ASN A 1006 -32.29 -3.96 -28.93
N GLU A 1007 -32.10 -4.41 -30.17
CA GLU A 1007 -32.98 -4.04 -31.28
C GLU A 1007 -34.43 -4.53 -31.11
N SER A 1008 -34.62 -5.74 -30.57
CA SER A 1008 -35.94 -6.30 -30.32
C SER A 1008 -36.67 -5.49 -29.24
N ASP A 1009 -35.98 -5.20 -28.13
CA ASP A 1009 -36.56 -4.42 -27.04
C ASP A 1009 -36.86 -2.99 -27.49
N TRP A 1010 -35.95 -2.37 -28.23
CA TRP A 1010 -36.15 -1.05 -28.83
C TRP A 1010 -37.40 -1.01 -29.71
N ASN A 1011 -37.51 -1.94 -30.66
CA ASN A 1011 -38.64 -1.97 -31.57
C ASN A 1011 -39.97 -2.24 -30.86
N ALA A 1012 -39.96 -3.02 -29.78
CA ALA A 1012 -41.16 -3.31 -28.99
C ALA A 1012 -41.63 -2.12 -28.11
N ASN A 1013 -40.72 -1.20 -27.77
CA ASN A 1013 -40.99 -0.18 -26.74
C ASN A 1013 -40.86 1.27 -27.21
N ARG A 1014 -40.21 1.55 -28.36
CA ARG A 1014 -39.92 2.91 -28.82
C ARG A 1014 -41.15 3.82 -28.92
N ASP A 1015 -42.30 3.28 -29.33
CA ASP A 1015 -43.54 4.07 -29.45
C ASP A 1015 -44.04 4.52 -28.07
N ARG A 1016 -44.01 3.61 -27.08
CA ARG A 1016 -44.35 3.90 -25.68
C ARG A 1016 -43.43 4.96 -25.07
N LEU A 1017 -42.15 4.93 -25.44
CA LEU A 1017 -41.15 5.94 -25.01
C LEU A 1017 -41.23 7.24 -25.82
N GLY A 1018 -42.05 7.32 -26.87
CA GLY A 1018 -42.20 8.52 -27.71
C GLY A 1018 -41.13 8.69 -28.79
N PHE A 1019 -40.47 7.61 -29.21
CA PHE A 1019 -39.38 7.58 -30.19
C PHE A 1019 -39.73 6.71 -31.43
N GLY A 1020 -41.00 6.63 -31.82
CA GLY A 1020 -41.45 5.76 -32.91
C GLY A 1020 -40.78 5.97 -34.28
N LEU A 1021 -40.36 7.20 -34.59
CA LEU A 1021 -39.62 7.56 -35.81
C LEU A 1021 -38.14 7.21 -35.73
N PHE A 1022 -37.61 6.85 -34.56
CA PHE A 1022 -36.20 6.51 -34.38
C PHE A 1022 -36.01 5.00 -34.60
N PRO A 1023 -35.41 4.56 -35.73
CA PRO A 1023 -35.02 3.17 -35.90
C PRO A 1023 -33.86 2.84 -34.96
N PHE A 1024 -33.66 1.56 -34.65
CA PHE A 1024 -32.55 1.14 -33.80
C PHE A 1024 -31.18 1.64 -34.31
N GLN A 1025 -30.97 1.57 -35.63
CA GLN A 1025 -29.75 2.05 -36.29
C GLN A 1025 -30.03 2.45 -37.75
N GLY A 1026 -29.02 3.03 -38.41
CA GLY A 1026 -29.04 3.28 -39.86
C GLY A 1026 -29.72 4.57 -40.31
N HIS A 1027 -30.24 5.38 -39.39
CA HIS A 1027 -30.78 6.70 -39.74
C HIS A 1027 -29.65 7.70 -40.06
N GLY A 1028 -29.84 8.53 -41.09
CA GLY A 1028 -28.81 9.48 -41.57
C GLY A 1028 -28.33 10.45 -40.49
N VAL A 1029 -29.26 10.94 -39.65
CA VAL A 1029 -28.98 11.83 -38.50
C VAL A 1029 -27.93 11.25 -37.53
N TYR A 1030 -27.85 9.93 -37.41
CA TYR A 1030 -26.98 9.32 -36.40
C TYR A 1030 -25.50 9.48 -36.74
N GLY A 1031 -25.17 9.79 -38.00
CA GLY A 1031 -23.77 9.91 -38.42
C GLY A 1031 -22.99 8.64 -38.08
N GLY A 1032 -23.54 7.46 -38.40
CA GLY A 1032 -22.91 6.17 -38.09
C GLY A 1032 -22.87 5.78 -36.61
N LYS A 1033 -23.59 6.49 -35.74
CA LYS A 1033 -23.94 6.04 -34.38
C LYS A 1033 -25.24 5.21 -34.38
N GLN A 1034 -25.67 4.74 -33.21
CA GLN A 1034 -26.95 4.04 -32.99
C GLN A 1034 -27.88 4.85 -32.09
N VAL A 1035 -29.15 4.45 -31.98
CA VAL A 1035 -30.16 5.19 -31.19
C VAL A 1035 -29.77 5.38 -29.72
N ARG A 1036 -29.03 4.41 -29.13
CA ARG A 1036 -28.51 4.51 -27.77
C ARG A 1036 -27.61 5.73 -27.54
N ASP A 1037 -26.96 6.23 -28.60
CA ASP A 1037 -26.00 7.32 -28.60
C ASP A 1037 -26.65 8.70 -28.85
N ILE A 1038 -27.98 8.80 -28.71
CA ILE A 1038 -28.76 10.02 -28.91
C ILE A 1038 -28.15 11.21 -28.12
N PRO A 1039 -27.87 12.36 -28.77
CA PRO A 1039 -27.43 13.57 -28.10
C PRO A 1039 -28.48 14.09 -27.13
N GLY A 1040 -28.02 14.75 -26.06
CA GLY A 1040 -28.94 15.21 -25.01
C GLY A 1040 -30.00 16.20 -25.50
N ASN A 1041 -29.70 17.04 -26.50
CA ASN A 1041 -30.69 17.96 -27.06
C ASN A 1041 -31.89 17.22 -27.67
N ASP A 1042 -31.61 16.25 -28.54
CA ASP A 1042 -32.64 15.45 -29.21
C ASP A 1042 -33.41 14.59 -28.22
N PHE A 1043 -32.70 13.95 -27.28
CA PHE A 1043 -33.34 13.15 -26.24
C PHE A 1043 -34.30 13.99 -25.39
N MET A 1044 -33.81 15.10 -24.82
CA MET A 1044 -34.62 15.94 -23.93
C MET A 1044 -35.82 16.53 -24.68
N LEU A 1045 -35.66 16.97 -25.93
CA LEU A 1045 -36.75 17.51 -26.73
C LEU A 1045 -37.87 16.47 -26.95
N VAL A 1046 -37.50 15.27 -27.40
CA VAL A 1046 -38.46 14.18 -27.63
C VAL A 1046 -39.10 13.70 -26.32
N ALA A 1047 -38.30 13.52 -25.27
CA ALA A 1047 -38.75 13.08 -23.95
C ALA A 1047 -39.74 14.09 -23.34
N LEU A 1048 -39.47 15.39 -23.41
CA LEU A 1048 -40.39 16.44 -22.96
C LEU A 1048 -41.70 16.41 -23.75
N GLY A 1049 -41.63 16.24 -25.08
CA GLY A 1049 -42.81 16.07 -25.93
C GLY A 1049 -43.66 14.88 -25.50
N ARG A 1050 -43.03 13.72 -25.25
CA ARG A 1050 -43.72 12.51 -24.77
C ARG A 1050 -44.35 12.70 -23.39
N LEU A 1051 -43.62 13.29 -22.45
CA LEU A 1051 -44.07 13.44 -21.06
C LEU A 1051 -45.22 14.45 -20.94
N THR A 1052 -45.14 15.55 -21.67
CA THR A 1052 -46.06 16.69 -21.51
C THR A 1052 -47.18 16.74 -22.56
N GLY A 1053 -46.99 16.07 -23.70
CA GLY A 1053 -47.87 16.19 -24.86
C GLY A 1053 -47.81 17.56 -25.55
N LEU A 1054 -46.78 18.36 -25.25
CA LEU A 1054 -46.58 19.71 -25.82
C LEU A 1054 -45.33 19.77 -26.69
N ASP A 1055 -45.33 20.70 -27.64
CA ASP A 1055 -44.13 21.08 -28.37
C ASP A 1055 -43.17 21.92 -27.50
N TRP A 1056 -41.98 21.39 -27.20
CA TRP A 1056 -40.95 22.11 -26.44
C TRP A 1056 -39.90 22.80 -27.30
N ARG A 1057 -40.01 22.78 -28.64
CA ARG A 1057 -39.02 23.43 -29.54
C ARG A 1057 -38.79 24.90 -29.18
N SER A 1058 -39.83 25.62 -28.74
CA SER A 1058 -39.71 27.02 -28.30
C SER A 1058 -38.77 27.21 -27.11
N HIS A 1059 -38.65 26.24 -26.20
CA HIS A 1059 -37.71 26.28 -25.07
C HIS A 1059 -36.26 26.10 -25.53
N PHE A 1060 -36.01 25.19 -26.48
CA PHE A 1060 -34.68 25.02 -27.05
C PHE A 1060 -34.25 26.24 -27.87
N ASP A 1061 -35.18 26.78 -28.66
CA ASP A 1061 -34.93 27.96 -29.47
C ASP A 1061 -34.74 29.24 -28.65
N LEU A 1062 -35.40 29.36 -27.49
CA LEU A 1062 -35.15 30.43 -26.52
C LEU A 1062 -33.66 30.48 -26.11
N LEU A 1063 -33.05 29.31 -25.94
CA LEU A 1063 -31.65 29.19 -25.52
C LEU A 1063 -30.68 28.97 -26.68
N GLY A 1064 -31.14 29.03 -27.94
CA GLY A 1064 -30.26 28.84 -29.10
C GLY A 1064 -29.72 27.41 -29.24
N LEU A 1065 -30.50 26.39 -28.86
CA LEU A 1065 -30.06 25.01 -28.95
C LEU A 1065 -30.59 24.35 -30.22
N ARG A 1066 -29.67 23.74 -30.97
CA ARG A 1066 -30.01 22.97 -32.18
C ARG A 1066 -30.39 21.54 -31.80
N TYR A 1067 -31.35 21.01 -32.55
CA TYR A 1067 -31.85 19.65 -32.49
C TYR A 1067 -32.06 19.16 -33.93
N SER A 1068 -32.06 17.85 -34.15
CA SER A 1068 -32.24 17.29 -35.49
C SER A 1068 -33.68 17.45 -35.98
N HIS A 1069 -33.86 17.44 -37.31
CA HIS A 1069 -35.19 17.38 -37.91
C HIS A 1069 -35.94 16.11 -37.50
N LEU A 1070 -35.24 14.98 -37.33
CA LEU A 1070 -35.85 13.75 -36.81
C LEU A 1070 -36.46 13.96 -35.41
N ALA A 1071 -35.77 14.65 -34.52
CA ALA A 1071 -36.29 14.97 -33.19
C ALA A 1071 -37.47 15.95 -33.27
N ALA A 1072 -37.41 16.94 -34.18
CA ALA A 1072 -38.49 17.88 -34.41
C ALA A 1072 -39.77 17.18 -34.91
N ASP A 1073 -39.64 16.28 -35.90
CA ASP A 1073 -40.74 15.51 -36.46
C ASP A 1073 -41.35 14.57 -35.42
N GLN A 1074 -40.52 13.97 -34.56
CA GLN A 1074 -41.00 13.10 -33.49
C GLN A 1074 -41.75 13.87 -32.40
N VAL A 1075 -41.31 15.07 -32.03
CA VAL A 1075 -42.09 15.93 -31.11
C VAL A 1075 -43.42 16.32 -31.73
N GLU A 1076 -43.45 16.60 -33.04
CA GLU A 1076 -44.70 16.87 -33.75
C GLU A 1076 -45.67 15.69 -33.74
N ALA A 1077 -45.16 14.45 -33.75
CA ALA A 1077 -45.97 13.25 -33.54
C ALA A 1077 -46.41 13.06 -32.07
N ASN A 1078 -45.67 13.60 -31.10
CA ASN A 1078 -45.91 13.44 -29.66
C ASN A 1078 -46.83 14.53 -29.04
N GLN A 1079 -47.26 15.56 -29.78
CA GLN A 1079 -47.84 16.79 -29.22
C GLN A 1079 -49.38 16.97 -29.36
N PRO A 1080 -50.23 16.13 -28.75
CA PRO A 1080 -51.69 16.29 -28.86
C PRO A 1080 -52.22 17.57 -28.19
N SER A 1081 -51.44 18.23 -27.33
CA SER A 1081 -51.88 19.33 -26.46
C SER A 1081 -51.46 20.73 -26.95
N GLY A 1082 -50.78 20.83 -28.09
CA GLY A 1082 -50.36 22.10 -28.70
C GLY A 1082 -48.89 22.47 -28.43
N VAL A 1083 -48.58 23.76 -28.54
CA VAL A 1083 -47.20 24.29 -28.55
C VAL A 1083 -46.93 25.13 -27.31
N LEU A 1084 -45.76 24.96 -26.69
CA LEU A 1084 -45.33 25.79 -25.56
C LEU A 1084 -45.05 27.24 -26.03
N PRO A 1085 -45.58 28.28 -25.37
CA PRO A 1085 -45.36 29.66 -25.79
C PRO A 1085 -43.88 30.08 -25.70
N MET A 1086 -43.45 30.88 -26.68
CA MET A 1086 -42.13 31.52 -26.67
C MET A 1086 -42.09 32.64 -25.62
N GLY A 1087 -41.08 32.63 -24.75
CA GLY A 1087 -40.98 33.59 -23.65
C GLY A 1087 -40.02 33.15 -22.56
N MET A 1088 -40.12 33.71 -21.36
CA MET A 1088 -39.43 33.23 -20.17
C MET A 1088 -40.08 33.79 -18.90
N TYR A 1089 -39.87 33.13 -17.76
CA TYR A 1089 -40.21 33.73 -16.47
C TYR A 1089 -39.15 34.73 -16.03
N VAL A 1090 -39.59 35.87 -15.50
CA VAL A 1090 -38.73 36.98 -15.08
C VAL A 1090 -38.16 36.71 -13.69
N LEU A 1091 -36.88 36.33 -13.68
CA LEU A 1091 -36.00 36.24 -12.52
C LEU A 1091 -34.67 36.91 -12.89
N GLU A 1092 -33.82 37.23 -11.92
CA GLU A 1092 -32.43 37.63 -12.17
C GLU A 1092 -31.51 36.65 -11.46
N ASP A 1093 -30.85 37.10 -10.40
CA ASP A 1093 -30.03 36.32 -9.49
C ASP A 1093 -30.84 35.74 -8.31
N ASP A 1094 -32.15 35.95 -8.27
CA ASP A 1094 -33.04 35.38 -7.28
C ASP A 1094 -33.47 33.94 -7.61
N LEU A 1095 -33.58 33.11 -6.58
CA LEU A 1095 -34.26 31.81 -6.68
C LEU A 1095 -35.78 32.02 -6.86
N PRO A 1096 -36.50 31.08 -7.50
CA PRO A 1096 -37.95 31.11 -7.57
C PRO A 1096 -38.59 31.22 -6.18
N PRO A 1097 -39.76 31.87 -6.03
CA PRO A 1097 -40.51 31.85 -4.78
C PRO A 1097 -40.92 30.43 -4.36
N ALA A 1098 -41.46 30.29 -3.15
CA ALA A 1098 -41.90 28.99 -2.59
C ALA A 1098 -42.92 28.24 -3.47
N ASN A 1099 -43.72 28.97 -4.26
CA ASN A 1099 -44.67 28.44 -5.22
C ASN A 1099 -44.16 28.54 -6.67
N MET A 1100 -42.84 28.49 -6.87
CA MET A 1100 -42.17 28.36 -8.16
C MET A 1100 -42.52 29.49 -9.14
N SER A 1101 -43.35 29.22 -10.16
CA SER A 1101 -43.70 30.21 -11.19
C SER A 1101 -44.93 31.04 -10.87
N GLU A 1102 -45.67 30.73 -9.81
CA GLU A 1102 -46.85 31.51 -9.44
C GLU A 1102 -46.43 32.89 -8.89
N GLY A 1103 -47.06 33.94 -9.42
CA GLY A 1103 -46.70 35.34 -9.12
C GLY A 1103 -45.50 35.87 -9.91
N LEU A 1104 -44.75 35.03 -10.63
CA LEU A 1104 -43.73 35.49 -11.56
C LEU A 1104 -44.34 35.96 -12.88
N THR A 1105 -43.83 37.07 -13.39
CA THR A 1105 -44.20 37.55 -14.73
C THR A 1105 -43.65 36.61 -15.79
N PHE A 1106 -44.52 36.07 -16.64
CA PHE A 1106 -44.11 35.46 -17.90
C PHE A 1106 -43.93 36.56 -18.95
N LEU A 1107 -42.73 36.68 -19.49
CA LEU A 1107 -42.36 37.65 -20.52
C LEU A 1107 -42.44 36.97 -21.89
N PRO A 1108 -43.45 37.29 -22.74
CA PRO A 1108 -43.51 36.78 -24.10
C PRO A 1108 -42.35 37.35 -24.91
N LEU A 1109 -41.73 36.52 -25.74
CA LEU A 1109 -40.61 36.92 -26.60
C LEU A 1109 -40.90 36.55 -28.06
N SER A 1110 -40.31 37.31 -28.98
CA SER A 1110 -40.41 37.07 -30.42
C SER A 1110 -39.01 36.97 -31.02
N ARG A 1111 -38.82 36.01 -31.95
CA ARG A 1111 -37.53 35.79 -32.61
C ARG A 1111 -37.14 36.94 -33.55
N THR A 1112 -38.10 37.80 -33.93
CA THR A 1112 -37.91 38.86 -34.93
C THR A 1112 -38.19 40.26 -34.38
N ASP A 1113 -38.69 40.37 -33.14
CA ASP A 1113 -38.96 41.66 -32.51
C ASP A 1113 -37.96 41.89 -31.36
N GLY A 1114 -37.01 42.78 -31.62
CA GLY A 1114 -35.97 43.20 -30.68
C GLY A 1114 -36.40 44.29 -29.68
N SER A 1115 -37.66 44.73 -29.68
CA SER A 1115 -38.12 45.90 -28.90
C SER A 1115 -38.57 45.58 -27.47
N THR A 1116 -38.70 44.30 -27.13
CA THR A 1116 -39.08 43.89 -25.76
C THR A 1116 -38.03 44.39 -24.75
N LEU A 1117 -38.49 44.95 -23.63
CA LEU A 1117 -37.64 45.48 -22.56
C LEU A 1117 -37.68 44.56 -21.33
N TRP A 1118 -36.58 44.51 -20.59
CA TRP A 1118 -36.52 43.78 -19.33
C TRP A 1118 -37.46 44.41 -18.29
N PRO A 1119 -38.39 43.68 -17.67
CA PRO A 1119 -39.44 44.30 -16.85
C PRO A 1119 -38.97 44.96 -15.55
N ARG A 1120 -37.80 44.59 -15.00
CA ARG A 1120 -37.33 45.13 -13.70
C ARG A 1120 -36.67 46.50 -13.80
N ASP A 1121 -35.97 46.79 -14.91
CA ASP A 1121 -35.22 48.05 -15.08
C ASP A 1121 -35.36 48.69 -16.48
N HIS A 1122 -36.26 48.17 -17.31
CA HIS A 1122 -36.46 48.60 -18.70
C HIS A 1122 -35.22 48.49 -19.60
N GLY A 1123 -34.23 47.65 -19.23
CA GLY A 1123 -33.02 47.43 -20.00
C GLY A 1123 -33.23 46.58 -21.26
N SER A 1124 -32.38 46.78 -22.26
CA SER A 1124 -32.31 45.96 -23.48
C SER A 1124 -30.87 45.96 -24.03
N PRO A 1125 -30.41 44.91 -24.72
CA PRO A 1125 -29.12 44.94 -25.40
C PRO A 1125 -29.03 46.05 -26.47
N ALA A 1126 -30.16 46.50 -27.03
CA ALA A 1126 -30.20 47.64 -27.94
C ALA A 1126 -29.91 48.99 -27.25
N SER A 1127 -30.04 49.06 -25.93
CA SER A 1127 -29.72 50.24 -25.12
C SER A 1127 -28.26 50.26 -24.61
N CYS A 1128 -27.50 49.18 -24.85
CA CYS A 1128 -26.09 49.12 -24.49
C CYS A 1128 -25.25 50.09 -25.34
N PRO A 1129 -24.15 50.64 -24.79
CA PRO A 1129 -23.15 51.32 -25.62
C PRO A 1129 -22.67 50.38 -26.73
N ILE A 1130 -22.52 50.91 -27.95
CA ILE A 1130 -22.02 50.12 -29.09
C ILE A 1130 -20.60 49.64 -28.73
N PRO A 1131 -20.37 48.31 -28.60
CA PRO A 1131 -19.09 47.76 -28.17
C PRO A 1131 -17.98 47.84 -29.23
#